data_AF-A0A8D8LDA7-F1
#
_entry.id   AF-A0A8D8LDA7-F1
#
_cell.length_a   1.000
_cell.length_b   1.000
_cell.length_c   1.000
_cell.angle_alpha   90.00
_cell.angle_beta   90.00
_cell.angle_gamma   90.00
#
_symmetry.space_group_name_H-M   'P 1'
#
loop_
_entity.id
_entity.type
_entity.pdbx_description
1 polymer ?
#
loop_
_entity_poly.entity_id
_entity_poly.type
_entity_poly.pdbx_seq_one_letter_code
_entity_poly.pdbx_strand_id
1 'polypeptide(L)'
;MQRIAYIRRYCGSKSRAAAEIFPRSTVRRLNLPDSKCEEPSPAQPPGVRLNEMNIQLLSAGLHRQVFGDAAKLQKVDISKLESLRKELTRHGIPLDNPDIRPDVDFRLPQLKGVGIEEHFFNVAQEQSKPYRDLLEALVRGEVPSTPKEWSEEPGWTCYDPLRGAVSVPYPEDTALVFDVEVCVPAGAAPVMATALSPTRWYSWTSPRLISELPSGEHHRYQLDEFIPLESAPKDKQSDGKFSTPRVVVGHNVSYDRARIREQYWLKSTGLRFVDTMSLHVCVSGVTSYQRAMLKSSKELPLEDLSWSSQSSLNNLADVYSLYCDGAKLDKEKRNLFVEGTLPEIRAEFQSLMTYCAGDVAATKNVLTKLFPLFLQRFPHPATLAGMLEVGNAYLPVNSNWPRYIQESDLAYEDLDIEAKHLLAQRADAACRLLHDAEFRKDLWLWDQDWSVQELKLKAAKKVGRKKKKGEVGEISEEATDSVEEPVDEEDALAAKFQYLYETKALLPVRRPLLPGYPAWYRNLCSKPTTEDWSPGPTEIGTGMQIAPKLLRLCWEGYPLHYIRGQGWGFLVPHKYRRDDEEDGGKIPLEQLVAACPVLEINPAASADESSEALEGLWRDVEATISRKDYYRKQKQDRNKSVYKGTGIWCNLDLEECCYFLKLPHKDGPSHRVGNPLSKDFLNKFSENVLAGDGKTAERVVEIARMLSYWRNNRDRITGQLVGWLGKESLPRELREEEMEFGAIIPQVVVCGTLTRRAMEPTWM
;
A
#
# COMPACT_ATOMS: atom_id res chain seq x y z
N MET A 1 -27.35 -32.08 26.39
CA MET A 1 -28.54 -31.21 26.50
C MET A 1 -28.19 -29.98 27.33
N GLN A 2 -28.07 -28.80 26.72
CA GLN A 2 -28.41 -27.49 27.31
C GLN A 2 -28.30 -26.43 26.19
N ARG A 3 -29.21 -25.44 26.20
CA ARG A 3 -29.38 -24.47 25.11
C ARG A 3 -28.59 -23.19 25.42
N ILE A 4 -27.83 -22.68 24.46
CA ILE A 4 -27.26 -21.33 24.52
C ILE A 4 -28.25 -20.35 23.86
N ALA A 5 -28.55 -19.25 24.55
CA ALA A 5 -29.60 -18.32 24.18
C ALA A 5 -29.07 -17.13 23.36
N TYR A 6 -29.77 -16.79 22.27
CA TYR A 6 -29.53 -15.60 21.46
C TYR A 6 -30.31 -14.41 22.04
N ILE A 7 -29.62 -13.36 22.50
CA ILE A 7 -30.25 -12.12 22.99
C ILE A 7 -30.33 -11.11 21.84
N ARG A 8 -31.51 -10.98 21.22
CA ARG A 8 -31.86 -9.81 20.39
C ARG A 8 -32.61 -8.79 21.26
N ARG A 9 -32.09 -7.56 21.40
CA ARG A 9 -32.84 -6.46 22.01
C ARG A 9 -33.71 -5.77 20.97
N TYR A 10 -35.03 -5.77 21.23
CA TYR A 10 -36.00 -4.96 20.52
C TYR A 10 -35.90 -3.48 20.96
N CYS A 11 -36.08 -2.56 20.02
CA CYS A 11 -36.51 -1.19 20.29
C CYS A 11 -37.83 -0.95 19.55
N GLY A 12 -38.82 -0.34 20.21
CA GLY A 12 -40.13 -0.15 19.60
C GLY A 12 -41.01 0.92 20.24
N SER A 13 -41.34 1.95 19.46
CA SER A 13 -42.58 2.76 19.51
C SER A 13 -42.72 3.38 18.11
N LYS A 14 -43.81 3.15 17.35
CA LYS A 14 -45.12 3.84 17.38
C LYS A 14 -44.96 5.37 17.30
N SER A 15 -45.70 6.17 16.52
CA SER A 15 -46.87 6.02 15.61
C SER A 15 -47.09 7.42 14.96
N ARG A 16 -47.62 7.66 13.75
CA ARG A 16 -48.41 6.88 12.74
C ARG A 16 -48.19 7.50 11.32
N ALA A 17 -48.90 7.03 10.30
CA ALA A 17 -49.06 7.70 9.00
C ALA A 17 -50.49 8.27 8.81
N ALA A 18 -50.64 9.28 7.95
CA ALA A 18 -51.85 9.56 7.15
C ALA A 18 -51.53 10.60 6.06
N ALA A 19 -52.06 10.38 4.84
CA ALA A 19 -52.03 11.34 3.74
C ALA A 19 -53.40 11.34 3.04
N GLU A 20 -53.93 12.52 2.71
CA GLU A 20 -55.06 12.79 1.82
C GLU A 20 -55.00 14.32 1.52
N ILE A 21 -54.86 14.82 0.29
CA ILE A 21 -55.76 14.80 -0.88
C ILE A 21 -56.94 15.81 -0.73
N PHE A 22 -56.89 16.87 -1.56
CA PHE A 22 -57.85 17.96 -1.80
C PHE A 22 -59.30 17.47 -2.12
N PRO A 23 -60.41 18.27 -2.00
CA PRO A 23 -60.50 19.66 -2.55
C PRO A 23 -61.51 20.70 -1.99
N ARG A 24 -61.31 21.96 -2.42
CA ARG A 24 -62.27 23.08 -2.69
C ARG A 24 -63.36 23.48 -1.66
N SER A 25 -63.35 24.77 -1.30
CA SER A 25 -64.56 25.56 -0.98
C SER A 25 -64.41 26.99 -1.53
N THR A 26 -65.51 27.56 -2.04
CA THR A 26 -65.57 28.81 -2.83
C THR A 26 -66.17 29.98 -2.04
N VAL A 27 -65.49 31.13 -1.99
CA VAL A 27 -66.11 32.44 -1.68
C VAL A 27 -65.64 33.49 -2.71
N ARG A 28 -66.48 34.50 -2.95
CA ARG A 28 -66.54 35.32 -4.16
C ARG A 28 -65.49 36.44 -4.23
N ARG A 29 -65.17 36.85 -5.46
CA ARG A 29 -64.53 38.13 -5.78
C ARG A 29 -65.39 39.31 -5.29
N LEU A 30 -64.74 40.33 -4.74
CA LEU A 30 -65.15 41.73 -4.87
C LEU A 30 -63.97 42.49 -5.46
N ASN A 31 -64.18 43.17 -6.59
CA ASN A 31 -63.19 44.08 -7.15
C ASN A 31 -63.34 45.44 -6.46
N LEU A 32 -62.23 46.05 -6.08
CA LEU A 32 -62.11 47.50 -5.86
C LEU A 32 -61.08 48.05 -6.86
N PRO A 33 -61.29 49.25 -7.42
CA PRO A 33 -60.45 49.79 -8.49
C PRO A 33 -59.12 50.36 -7.98
N ASP A 34 -58.17 50.52 -8.91
CA ASP A 34 -56.77 50.89 -8.66
C ASP A 34 -56.58 52.12 -7.77
N SER A 35 -55.83 51.93 -6.68
CA SER A 35 -55.02 52.99 -6.07
C SER A 35 -53.54 52.62 -6.26
N LYS A 36 -52.81 53.40 -7.07
CA LYS A 36 -51.36 53.28 -7.17
C LYS A 36 -50.71 53.62 -5.83
N CYS A 37 -50.37 52.60 -5.06
CA CYS A 37 -49.31 52.69 -4.06
C CYS A 37 -48.08 52.02 -4.66
N GLU A 38 -47.00 52.78 -4.79
CA GLU A 38 -45.68 52.19 -5.06
C GLU A 38 -45.34 51.26 -3.90
N GLU A 39 -45.06 49.98 -4.20
CA GLU A 39 -44.60 49.06 -3.16
C GLU A 39 -43.26 49.56 -2.63
N PRO A 40 -43.11 49.82 -1.32
CA PRO A 40 -41.79 50.04 -0.75
C PRO A 40 -40.99 48.74 -0.95
N SER A 41 -39.75 48.87 -1.43
CA SER A 41 -38.81 47.75 -1.54
C SER A 41 -38.83 46.91 -0.27
N PRO A 42 -38.86 45.56 -0.33
CA PRO A 42 -39.05 44.72 0.83
C PRO A 42 -38.04 45.09 1.92
N ALA A 43 -38.57 45.57 3.05
CA ALA A 43 -37.75 46.05 4.15
C ALA A 43 -36.84 44.92 4.63
N GLN A 44 -35.52 45.17 4.61
CA GLN A 44 -34.53 44.17 5.02
C GLN A 44 -34.84 43.71 6.46
N PRO A 45 -34.83 42.39 6.73
CA PRO A 45 -35.08 41.89 8.08
C PRO A 45 -34.02 42.46 9.04
N PRO A 46 -34.43 43.06 10.18
CA PRO A 46 -33.53 43.84 11.02
C PRO A 46 -32.43 42.95 11.63
N GLY A 47 -31.21 43.10 11.13
CA GLY A 47 -29.99 42.46 11.66
C GLY A 47 -29.14 41.74 10.61
N VAL A 48 -29.75 41.19 9.56
CA VAL A 48 -29.04 40.34 8.58
C VAL A 48 -28.23 41.19 7.61
N ARG A 49 -26.91 40.98 7.56
CA ARG A 49 -26.03 41.65 6.60
C ARG A 49 -26.00 40.89 5.28
N LEU A 50 -26.48 41.53 4.22
CA LEU A 50 -26.44 41.03 2.84
C LEU A 50 -25.46 41.88 2.00
N ASN A 51 -24.88 41.31 0.95
CA ASN A 51 -24.17 42.08 -0.09
C ASN A 51 -25.10 42.48 -1.25
N GLU A 52 -24.54 43.17 -2.25
CA GLU A 52 -25.22 43.65 -3.46
C GLU A 52 -25.79 42.53 -4.37
N MET A 53 -25.48 41.27 -4.05
CA MET A 53 -25.92 40.06 -4.75
C MET A 53 -26.85 39.19 -3.87
N ASN A 54 -27.39 39.75 -2.78
CA ASN A 54 -28.22 39.09 -1.77
C ASN A 54 -27.53 37.91 -1.03
N ILE A 55 -26.21 37.80 -1.08
CA ILE A 55 -25.48 36.77 -0.32
C ILE A 55 -25.35 37.21 1.14
N GLN A 56 -25.72 36.34 2.08
CA GLN A 56 -25.56 36.59 3.52
C GLN A 56 -24.08 36.62 3.91
N LEU A 57 -23.70 37.70 4.59
CA LEU A 57 -22.37 37.95 5.13
C LEU A 57 -22.30 37.56 6.61
N LEU A 58 -21.10 37.64 7.21
CA LEU A 58 -20.93 37.49 8.65
C LEU A 58 -21.85 38.45 9.43
N SER A 59 -22.39 37.94 10.54
CA SER A 59 -23.19 38.70 11.50
C SER A 59 -22.49 39.98 11.93
N ALA A 60 -23.26 41.02 12.30
CA ALA A 60 -22.68 42.31 12.69
C ALA A 60 -21.72 42.20 13.89
N GLY A 61 -21.97 41.25 14.80
CA GLY A 61 -21.10 40.93 15.94
C GLY A 61 -19.76 40.33 15.51
N LEU A 62 -19.77 39.29 14.67
CA LEU A 62 -18.53 38.65 14.18
C LEU A 62 -17.75 39.57 13.24
N HIS A 63 -18.43 40.29 12.35
CA HIS A 63 -17.78 41.21 11.42
C HIS A 63 -16.95 42.30 12.12
N ARG A 64 -17.47 42.89 13.22
CA ARG A 64 -16.71 43.86 14.03
C ARG A 64 -15.49 43.23 14.71
N GLN A 65 -15.60 41.99 15.18
CA GLN A 65 -14.48 41.28 15.82
C GLN A 65 -13.38 40.88 14.84
N VAL A 66 -13.75 40.61 13.58
CA VAL A 66 -12.83 40.11 12.54
C VAL A 66 -12.16 41.23 11.73
N PHE A 67 -12.88 42.32 11.44
CA PHE A 67 -12.43 43.41 10.57
C PHE A 67 -12.28 44.77 11.27
N GLY A 68 -12.71 44.90 12.53
CA GLY A 68 -12.66 46.15 13.29
C GLY A 68 -13.30 47.33 12.55
N ASP A 69 -12.67 48.50 12.67
CA ASP A 69 -13.04 49.72 11.94
C ASP A 69 -12.41 49.80 10.53
N ALA A 70 -11.58 48.81 10.15
CA ALA A 70 -10.93 48.78 8.84
C ALA A 70 -11.89 48.44 7.68
N ALA A 71 -13.15 48.14 7.99
CA ALA A 71 -14.21 47.81 7.04
C ALA A 71 -14.72 49.03 6.22
N LYS A 72 -13.81 49.66 5.46
CA LYS A 72 -14.19 50.55 4.36
C LYS A 72 -14.84 49.71 3.26
N LEU A 73 -16.17 49.77 3.19
CA LEU A 73 -16.94 49.26 2.05
C LEU A 73 -16.39 49.89 0.76
N GLN A 74 -15.63 49.11 -0.01
CA GLN A 74 -15.31 49.48 -1.39
C GLN A 74 -16.63 49.47 -2.17
N LYS A 75 -17.09 50.65 -2.60
CA LYS A 75 -18.27 50.76 -3.45
C LYS A 75 -17.98 50.03 -4.77
N VAL A 76 -18.73 48.97 -5.03
CA VAL A 76 -18.62 48.21 -6.28
C VAL A 76 -19.22 49.05 -7.42
N ASP A 77 -18.57 49.01 -8.57
CA ASP A 77 -19.04 49.65 -9.80
C ASP A 77 -20.37 49.02 -10.28
N ILE A 78 -21.37 49.87 -10.51
CA ILE A 78 -22.74 49.49 -10.89
C ILE A 78 -22.73 48.66 -12.19
N SER A 79 -21.89 49.01 -13.17
CA SER A 79 -21.81 48.29 -14.44
C SER A 79 -21.30 46.85 -14.25
N LYS A 80 -20.42 46.60 -13.26
CA LYS A 80 -19.95 45.26 -12.92
C LYS A 80 -21.02 44.43 -12.23
N LEU A 81 -21.83 45.04 -11.36
CA LEU A 81 -22.93 44.35 -10.68
C LEU A 81 -23.95 43.80 -11.68
N GLU A 82 -24.37 44.60 -12.68
CA GLU A 82 -25.30 44.13 -13.72
C GLU A 82 -24.75 42.94 -14.52
N SER A 83 -23.47 43.01 -14.89
CA SER A 83 -22.78 41.92 -15.59
C SER A 83 -22.73 40.63 -14.77
N LEU A 84 -22.35 40.73 -13.48
CA LEU A 84 -22.33 39.61 -12.54
C LEU A 84 -23.72 39.01 -12.33
N ARG A 85 -24.76 39.85 -12.18
CA ARG A 85 -26.15 39.38 -12.03
C ARG A 85 -26.60 38.58 -13.25
N LYS A 86 -26.33 39.10 -14.46
CA LYS A 86 -26.65 38.41 -15.73
C LYS A 86 -25.94 37.06 -15.86
N GLU A 87 -24.68 36.96 -15.48
CA GLU A 87 -23.93 35.70 -15.55
C GLU A 87 -24.42 34.68 -14.52
N LEU A 88 -24.71 35.08 -13.27
CA LEU A 88 -25.31 34.18 -12.27
C LEU A 88 -26.69 33.66 -12.71
N THR A 89 -27.55 34.53 -13.25
CA THR A 89 -28.86 34.13 -13.80
C THR A 89 -28.69 33.15 -14.98
N ARG A 90 -27.70 33.36 -15.85
CA ARG A 90 -27.36 32.43 -16.96
C ARG A 90 -26.94 31.05 -16.46
N HIS A 91 -26.24 30.95 -15.33
CA HIS A 91 -25.91 29.67 -14.67
C HIS A 91 -27.05 29.11 -13.81
N GLY A 92 -28.24 29.72 -13.84
CA GLY A 92 -29.43 29.25 -13.11
C GLY A 92 -29.39 29.54 -11.61
N ILE A 93 -28.55 30.46 -11.14
CA ILE A 93 -28.46 30.86 -9.74
C ILE A 93 -29.46 32.01 -9.50
N PRO A 94 -30.55 31.79 -8.73
CA PRO A 94 -31.55 32.82 -8.48
C PRO A 94 -31.02 33.88 -7.50
N LEU A 95 -31.33 35.15 -7.78
CA LEU A 95 -30.97 36.29 -6.92
C LEU A 95 -32.16 36.75 -6.07
N ASP A 96 -33.38 36.48 -6.53
CA ASP A 96 -34.63 37.03 -6.01
C ASP A 96 -35.30 36.12 -4.95
N ASN A 97 -34.49 35.54 -4.06
CA ASN A 97 -34.87 35.02 -2.74
C ASN A 97 -33.64 34.40 -2.06
N PRO A 98 -32.92 35.12 -1.18
CA PRO A 98 -31.81 34.54 -0.44
C PRO A 98 -32.29 33.56 0.63
N ASP A 99 -31.62 32.41 0.74
CA ASP A 99 -31.80 31.46 1.84
C ASP A 99 -31.13 32.00 3.12
N ILE A 100 -31.87 32.82 3.87
CA ILE A 100 -31.37 33.47 5.09
C ILE A 100 -31.26 32.47 6.23
N ARG A 101 -30.04 32.31 6.75
CA ARG A 101 -29.72 31.52 7.94
C ARG A 101 -29.71 32.42 9.20
N PRO A 102 -29.95 31.87 10.40
CA PRO A 102 -29.87 32.66 11.63
C PRO A 102 -28.44 33.18 11.86
N ASP A 103 -28.34 34.42 12.34
CA ASP A 103 -27.06 35.05 12.69
C ASP A 103 -26.37 34.30 13.85
N VAL A 104 -25.05 34.11 13.74
CA VAL A 104 -24.21 33.52 14.79
C VAL A 104 -23.61 34.64 15.64
N ASP A 105 -23.89 34.63 16.94
CA ASP A 105 -23.21 35.48 17.93
C ASP A 105 -22.21 34.65 18.73
N PHE A 106 -20.94 34.73 18.33
CA PHE A 106 -19.82 34.07 19.00
C PHE A 106 -18.75 35.11 19.34
N ARG A 107 -18.17 35.00 20.53
CA ARG A 107 -17.08 35.86 20.98
C ARG A 107 -15.74 35.22 20.65
N LEU A 108 -15.05 35.80 19.66
CA LEU A 108 -13.70 35.40 19.27
C LEU A 108 -12.68 35.88 20.32
N PRO A 109 -11.58 35.15 20.53
CA PRO A 109 -10.41 35.68 21.23
C PRO A 109 -9.89 36.95 20.54
N GLN A 110 -9.21 37.81 21.30
CA GLN A 110 -8.61 39.03 20.75
C GLN A 110 -7.57 38.70 19.67
N LEU A 111 -7.71 39.33 18.50
CA LEU A 111 -6.75 39.20 17.41
C LEU A 111 -5.37 39.76 17.82
N LYS A 112 -4.31 39.03 17.50
CA LYS A 112 -2.92 39.48 17.63
C LYS A 112 -2.51 40.35 16.42
N GLY A 113 -3.20 41.46 16.18
CA GLY A 113 -2.98 42.36 15.04
C GLY A 113 -4.23 43.15 14.66
N VAL A 114 -4.13 44.00 13.63
CA VAL A 114 -5.22 44.85 13.13
C VAL A 114 -6.26 44.05 12.32
N GLY A 115 -5.89 42.89 11.78
CA GLY A 115 -6.79 42.01 11.02
C GLY A 115 -6.30 40.56 10.94
N ILE A 116 -7.06 39.73 10.22
CA ILE A 116 -6.82 38.27 10.11
C ILE A 116 -5.40 37.94 9.61
N GLU A 117 -4.94 38.62 8.56
CA GLU A 117 -3.63 38.38 7.93
C GLU A 117 -2.48 38.62 8.92
N GLU A 118 -2.48 39.79 9.56
CA GLU A 118 -1.49 40.14 10.58
C GLU A 118 -1.58 39.22 11.81
N HIS A 119 -2.79 38.79 12.19
CA HIS A 119 -2.98 37.83 13.27
C HIS A 119 -2.31 36.47 12.97
N PHE A 120 -2.51 35.91 11.78
CA PHE A 120 -1.85 34.66 11.40
C PHE A 120 -0.34 34.82 11.21
N PHE A 121 0.12 35.97 10.68
CA PHE A 121 1.54 36.29 10.62
C PHE A 121 2.17 36.31 12.01
N ASN A 122 1.58 37.06 12.95
CA ASN A 122 2.10 37.21 14.31
C ASN A 122 2.05 35.90 15.11
N VAL A 123 0.98 35.12 15.02
CA VAL A 123 0.89 33.79 15.66
C VAL A 123 1.95 32.85 15.11
N ALA A 124 2.12 32.78 13.79
CA ALA A 124 3.13 31.93 13.18
C ALA A 124 4.56 32.40 13.51
N GLN A 125 4.79 33.72 13.52
CA GLN A 125 6.07 34.31 13.88
C GLN A 125 6.43 34.02 15.34
N GLU A 126 5.47 34.06 16.26
CA GLU A 126 5.64 33.68 17.68
C GLU A 126 6.01 32.20 17.83
N GLN A 127 5.34 31.31 17.10
CA GLN A 127 5.60 29.87 17.12
C GLN A 127 6.94 29.49 16.46
N SER A 128 7.27 30.03 15.29
CA SER A 128 8.45 29.62 14.52
C SER A 128 9.73 30.34 14.90
N LYS A 129 9.67 31.55 15.46
CA LYS A 129 10.89 32.37 15.72
C LYS A 129 11.95 31.64 16.55
N PRO A 130 11.65 31.01 17.70
CA PRO A 130 12.68 30.39 18.52
C PRO A 130 13.46 29.31 17.75
N TYR A 131 12.75 28.51 16.95
CA TYR A 131 13.33 27.47 16.10
C TYR A 131 14.09 28.05 14.90
N ARG A 132 13.57 29.11 14.26
CA ARG A 132 14.26 29.79 13.16
C ARG A 132 15.59 30.38 13.63
N ASP A 133 15.60 31.05 14.78
CA ASP A 133 16.79 31.68 15.33
C ASP A 133 17.87 30.61 15.67
N LEU A 134 17.46 29.41 16.15
CA LEU A 134 18.33 28.24 16.34
C LEU A 134 18.86 27.66 15.01
N LEU A 135 18.02 27.53 13.98
CA LEU A 135 18.43 27.06 12.65
C LEU A 135 19.41 28.03 11.99
N GLU A 136 19.20 29.34 12.13
CA GLU A 136 20.13 30.36 11.65
C GLU A 136 21.48 30.28 12.37
N ALA A 137 21.52 29.99 13.67
CA ALA A 137 22.77 29.76 14.40
C ALA A 137 23.51 28.52 13.88
N LEU A 138 22.80 27.42 13.61
CA LEU A 138 23.35 26.17 13.06
C LEU A 138 23.88 26.33 11.63
N VAL A 139 23.22 27.16 10.82
CA VAL A 139 23.66 27.53 9.45
C VAL A 139 24.91 28.41 9.46
N ARG A 140 24.99 29.38 10.39
CA ARG A 140 26.14 30.31 10.51
C ARG A 140 27.37 29.68 11.17
N GLY A 141 27.20 28.64 11.99
CA GLY A 141 28.32 27.95 12.64
C GLY A 141 29.27 27.29 11.65
N GLU A 142 30.58 27.40 11.89
CA GLU A 142 31.58 26.56 11.22
C GLU A 142 31.48 25.12 11.73
N VAL A 143 31.91 24.14 10.93
CA VAL A 143 31.89 22.73 11.34
C VAL A 143 33.14 22.44 12.17
N PRO A 144 33.01 22.02 13.45
CA PRO A 144 34.15 21.57 14.25
C PRO A 144 34.87 20.41 13.57
N SER A 145 36.19 20.32 13.72
CA SER A 145 36.99 19.21 13.18
C SER A 145 36.47 17.86 13.69
N THR A 146 36.17 16.95 12.77
CA THR A 146 35.70 15.59 13.09
C THR A 146 36.67 14.88 14.04
N PRO A 147 36.18 14.16 15.06
CA PRO A 147 37.01 13.29 15.90
C PRO A 147 37.81 12.28 15.08
N LYS A 148 39.04 11.99 15.50
CA LYS A 148 39.90 10.97 14.87
C LYS A 148 39.60 9.55 15.33
N GLU A 149 38.98 9.43 16.49
CA GLU A 149 38.69 8.19 17.20
C GLU A 149 37.37 8.40 17.94
N TRP A 150 36.49 7.40 17.87
CA TRP A 150 35.15 7.45 18.45
C TRP A 150 35.07 6.51 19.65
N SER A 151 34.41 6.95 20.71
CA SER A 151 34.19 6.16 21.91
C SER A 151 33.18 5.03 21.65
N GLU A 152 33.60 3.82 21.97
CA GLU A 152 32.74 2.63 22.03
C GLU A 152 31.93 2.54 23.32
N GLU A 153 32.01 3.50 24.26
CA GLU A 153 31.21 3.42 25.51
C GLU A 153 29.69 3.54 25.25
N PRO A 154 28.83 2.75 25.94
CA PRO A 154 27.38 2.87 25.80
C PRO A 154 26.83 4.25 26.18
N GLY A 155 25.84 4.71 25.43
CA GLY A 155 25.22 6.03 25.66
C GLY A 155 25.93 7.14 24.88
N TRP A 156 25.80 8.39 25.34
CA TRP A 156 26.33 9.55 24.63
C TRP A 156 27.76 9.88 25.04
N THR A 157 28.62 10.12 24.06
CA THR A 157 29.92 10.77 24.21
C THR A 157 29.91 12.12 23.49
N CYS A 158 30.32 13.18 24.20
CA CYS A 158 30.57 14.52 23.67
C CYS A 158 32.05 14.68 23.32
N TYR A 159 32.37 15.19 22.13
CA TYR A 159 33.72 15.51 21.69
C TYR A 159 33.87 17.03 21.64
N ASP A 160 34.41 17.58 22.72
CA ASP A 160 34.66 19.01 22.86
C ASP A 160 36.11 19.32 22.44
N PRO A 161 36.37 20.29 21.55
CA PRO A 161 37.73 20.61 21.08
C PRO A 161 38.73 21.01 22.18
N LEU A 162 38.25 21.42 23.36
CA LEU A 162 39.06 21.84 24.51
C LEU A 162 39.15 20.74 25.59
N ARG A 163 38.10 19.94 25.76
CA ARG A 163 38.00 18.93 26.84
C ARG A 163 38.23 17.48 26.38
N GLY A 164 38.23 17.22 25.08
CA GLY A 164 38.29 15.87 24.52
C GLY A 164 36.94 15.13 24.60
N ALA A 165 37.00 13.80 24.59
CA ALA A 165 35.83 12.94 24.71
C ALA A 165 35.34 12.84 26.17
N VAL A 166 34.05 13.09 26.41
CA VAL A 166 33.42 13.05 27.74
C VAL A 166 32.05 12.39 27.63
N SER A 167 31.78 11.37 28.45
CA SER A 167 30.45 10.75 28.55
C SER A 167 29.43 11.73 29.13
N VAL A 168 28.26 11.81 28.51
CA VAL A 168 27.15 12.71 28.89
C VAL A 168 25.81 11.94 28.86
N PRO A 169 24.77 12.36 29.61
CA PRO A 169 23.48 11.67 29.58
C PRO A 169 22.67 11.93 28.29
N TYR A 170 22.84 13.11 27.70
CA TYR A 170 22.25 13.57 26.44
C TYR A 170 23.02 14.81 25.94
N PRO A 171 22.90 15.23 24.66
CA PRO A 171 23.59 16.42 24.15
C PRO A 171 23.07 17.72 24.79
N GLU A 172 23.97 18.53 25.34
CA GLU A 172 23.64 19.79 26.03
C GLU A 172 23.12 20.90 25.09
N ASP A 173 23.54 20.87 23.83
CA ASP A 173 23.20 21.90 22.84
C ASP A 173 21.72 21.89 22.44
N THR A 174 21.21 23.06 22.02
CA THR A 174 19.80 23.28 21.65
C THR A 174 19.52 23.16 20.16
N ALA A 175 20.55 23.15 19.33
CA ALA A 175 20.47 22.98 17.88
C ALA A 175 21.46 21.91 17.42
N LEU A 176 20.96 20.85 16.77
CA LEU A 176 21.75 19.70 16.33
C LEU A 176 21.43 19.35 14.88
N VAL A 177 22.43 18.92 14.11
CA VAL A 177 22.23 17.99 12.98
C VAL A 177 22.43 16.57 13.50
N PHE A 178 21.59 15.62 13.12
CA PHE A 178 21.48 14.29 13.72
C PHE A 178 21.10 13.23 12.70
N ASP A 179 21.61 12.02 12.88
CA ASP A 179 21.37 10.83 12.03
C ASP A 179 21.51 9.55 12.86
N VAL A 180 20.70 8.51 12.57
CA VAL A 180 20.60 7.26 13.34
C VAL A 180 20.71 6.03 12.45
N GLU A 181 21.65 5.15 12.79
CA GLU A 181 21.83 3.87 12.11
C GLU A 181 21.26 2.68 12.90
N VAL A 182 20.76 1.70 12.13
CA VAL A 182 19.98 0.55 12.60
C VAL A 182 20.44 -0.71 11.87
N CYS A 183 20.78 -1.75 12.61
CA CYS A 183 21.07 -3.08 12.05
C CYS A 183 19.75 -3.79 11.70
N VAL A 184 19.35 -3.75 10.43
CA VAL A 184 18.04 -4.27 9.97
C VAL A 184 17.81 -5.74 10.37
N PRO A 185 18.78 -6.67 10.26
CA PRO A 185 18.61 -8.05 10.71
C PRO A 185 18.44 -8.21 12.23
N ALA A 186 18.87 -7.23 13.04
CA ALA A 186 18.71 -7.23 14.50
C ALA A 186 17.42 -6.52 14.98
N GLY A 187 16.65 -5.92 14.07
CA GLY A 187 15.39 -5.23 14.34
C GLY A 187 15.46 -3.71 14.16
N ALA A 188 14.41 -3.00 14.61
CA ALA A 188 14.24 -1.57 14.37
C ALA A 188 14.89 -0.63 15.40
N ALA A 189 15.48 -1.18 16.47
CA ALA A 189 16.13 -0.44 17.56
C ALA A 189 17.39 0.30 17.07
N PRO A 190 17.71 1.48 17.62
CA PRO A 190 18.91 2.23 17.26
C PRO A 190 20.18 1.47 17.70
N VAL A 191 21.19 1.48 16.82
CA VAL A 191 22.49 0.83 17.06
C VAL A 191 23.59 1.86 17.28
N MET A 192 23.64 2.89 16.43
CA MET A 192 24.60 3.99 16.49
C MET A 192 23.90 5.30 16.10
N ALA A 193 24.37 6.43 16.59
CA ALA A 193 23.94 7.74 16.09
C ALA A 193 25.05 8.78 16.19
N THR A 194 25.00 9.78 15.32
CA THR A 194 25.92 10.92 15.29
C THR A 194 25.14 12.22 15.42
N ALA A 195 25.68 13.18 16.15
CA ALA A 195 25.15 14.53 16.17
C ALA A 195 26.25 15.60 16.07
N LEU A 196 25.89 16.74 15.48
CA LEU A 196 26.75 17.89 15.28
C LEU A 196 26.03 19.15 15.75
N SER A 197 26.61 19.85 16.71
CA SER A 197 26.17 21.19 17.10
C SER A 197 27.06 22.27 16.44
N PRO A 198 26.76 23.57 16.61
CA PRO A 198 27.64 24.64 16.13
C PRO A 198 29.04 24.65 16.76
N THR A 199 29.30 23.85 17.81
CA THR A 199 30.54 23.88 18.60
C THR A 199 31.17 22.51 18.85
N ARG A 200 30.39 21.42 18.79
CA ARG A 200 30.79 20.08 19.26
C ARG A 200 30.27 18.95 18.38
N TRP A 201 30.98 17.83 18.41
CA TRP A 201 30.50 16.54 17.90
C TRP A 201 29.96 15.69 19.04
N TYR A 202 29.03 14.80 18.73
CA TYR A 202 28.47 13.81 19.64
C TYR A 202 28.34 12.45 18.93
N SER A 203 28.54 11.36 19.67
CA SER A 203 28.20 10.00 19.24
C SER A 203 27.34 9.31 20.30
N TRP A 204 26.43 8.46 19.86
CA TRP A 204 25.68 7.56 20.72
C TRP A 204 25.92 6.12 20.30
N THR A 205 26.27 5.26 21.26
CA THR A 205 26.48 3.82 21.04
C THR A 205 25.43 3.03 21.81
N SER A 206 24.71 2.15 21.12
CA SER A 206 23.67 1.33 21.74
C SER A 206 24.28 0.32 22.71
N PRO A 207 23.72 0.15 23.93
CA PRO A 207 24.10 -0.94 24.82
C PRO A 207 24.02 -2.32 24.13
N ARG A 208 23.07 -2.49 23.19
CA ARG A 208 22.85 -3.72 22.41
C ARG A 208 23.99 -4.08 21.45
N LEU A 209 24.80 -3.09 21.02
CA LEU A 209 25.98 -3.37 20.21
C LEU A 209 27.09 -4.04 21.05
N ILE A 210 27.05 -3.84 22.37
CA ILE A 210 28.12 -4.22 23.29
C ILE A 210 27.76 -5.45 24.11
N SER A 211 26.54 -5.51 24.65
CA SER A 211 26.03 -6.65 25.39
C SER A 211 25.26 -7.62 24.48
N GLU A 212 25.53 -8.92 24.63
CA GLU A 212 24.78 -9.99 23.98
C GLU A 212 23.38 -10.12 24.60
N LEU A 213 22.47 -9.22 24.19
CA LEU A 213 21.07 -9.32 24.57
C LEU A 213 20.35 -10.37 23.70
N PRO A 214 19.46 -11.21 24.27
CA PRO A 214 18.76 -12.24 23.51
C PRO A 214 17.97 -11.65 22.34
N SER A 215 18.40 -12.00 21.12
CA SER A 215 17.69 -11.64 19.90
C SER A 215 16.54 -12.63 19.71
N GLY A 216 15.30 -12.14 19.80
CA GLY A 216 14.08 -12.91 19.64
C GLY A 216 13.10 -12.19 18.72
N GLU A 217 12.35 -12.97 17.94
CA GLU A 217 11.54 -12.52 16.79
C GLU A 217 10.36 -11.59 17.15
N HIS A 218 10.08 -11.39 18.44
CA HIS A 218 9.01 -10.53 18.96
C HIS A 218 9.54 -9.51 19.99
N HIS A 219 10.55 -8.72 19.60
CA HIS A 219 11.12 -7.71 20.48
C HIS A 219 10.12 -6.57 20.76
N ARG A 220 9.64 -6.49 22.01
CA ARG A 220 8.77 -5.41 22.49
C ARG A 220 9.61 -4.22 22.96
N TYR A 221 9.90 -3.31 22.03
CA TYR A 221 10.78 -2.16 22.31
C TYR A 221 10.33 -1.32 23.51
N GLN A 222 11.23 -1.19 24.47
CA GLN A 222 11.06 -0.34 25.65
C GLN A 222 11.75 1.02 25.45
N LEU A 223 11.29 2.05 26.18
CA LEU A 223 11.81 3.41 26.02
C LEU A 223 13.29 3.58 26.41
N ASP A 224 13.86 2.69 27.22
CA ASP A 224 15.27 2.69 27.60
C ASP A 224 16.21 2.19 26.49
N GLU A 225 15.69 1.49 25.48
CA GLU A 225 16.41 1.12 24.25
C GLU A 225 16.54 2.29 23.25
N PHE A 226 15.77 3.37 23.45
CA PHE A 226 15.74 4.53 22.54
C PHE A 226 16.70 5.65 22.97
N ILE A 227 17.12 6.43 21.99
CA ILE A 227 18.13 7.48 22.15
C ILE A 227 17.56 8.63 22.98
N PRO A 228 18.15 9.00 24.13
CA PRO A 228 17.73 10.18 24.87
C PRO A 228 18.32 11.45 24.24
N LEU A 229 17.50 12.44 23.87
CA LEU A 229 18.02 13.73 23.38
C LEU A 229 17.90 14.88 24.37
N GLU A 230 17.01 14.80 25.36
CA GLU A 230 16.75 15.90 26.30
C GLU A 230 16.72 15.48 27.78
N SER A 231 16.68 14.17 28.06
CA SER A 231 16.46 13.63 29.41
C SER A 231 17.54 12.65 29.89
N ALA A 232 17.89 12.74 31.16
CA ALA A 232 18.61 11.71 31.91
C ALA A 232 17.62 10.72 32.56
N PRO A 233 18.04 9.49 32.93
CA PRO A 233 17.15 8.47 33.53
C PRO A 233 16.44 8.87 34.84
N LYS A 234 16.84 9.97 35.49
CA LYS A 234 16.25 10.49 36.73
C LYS A 234 15.24 11.62 36.51
N ASP A 235 15.15 12.16 35.30
CA ASP A 235 14.26 13.27 34.99
C ASP A 235 12.79 12.82 34.91
N LYS A 236 11.86 13.73 35.19
CA LYS A 236 10.43 13.46 35.05
C LYS A 236 9.88 14.24 33.89
N GLN A 237 9.06 13.59 33.06
CA GLN A 237 8.36 14.21 31.92
C GLN A 237 7.62 15.53 32.25
N SER A 238 7.25 15.74 33.52
CA SER A 238 6.63 16.98 34.02
C SER A 238 7.57 18.19 34.16
N ASP A 239 8.89 18.01 34.04
CA ASP A 239 9.86 19.04 34.39
C ASP A 239 9.87 20.18 33.35
N GLY A 240 9.69 21.43 33.80
CA GLY A 240 9.51 22.59 32.92
C GLY A 240 10.66 22.85 31.94
N LYS A 241 11.85 22.27 32.17
CA LYS A 241 12.98 22.32 31.23
C LYS A 241 12.64 21.76 29.84
N PHE A 242 11.75 20.77 29.77
CA PHE A 242 11.30 20.17 28.52
C PHE A 242 10.39 21.08 27.69
N SER A 243 10.01 22.27 28.19
CA SER A 243 9.31 23.30 27.41
C SER A 243 10.28 24.25 26.67
N THR A 244 11.59 24.09 26.84
CA THR A 244 12.58 24.94 26.14
C THR A 244 12.67 24.57 24.65
N PRO A 245 12.64 25.55 23.72
CA PRO A 245 12.77 25.27 22.30
C PRO A 245 14.12 24.61 21.98
N ARG A 246 14.07 23.45 21.31
CA ARG A 246 15.24 22.76 20.75
C ARG A 246 14.94 22.32 19.32
N VAL A 247 15.94 22.27 18.46
CA VAL A 247 15.78 21.86 17.06
C VAL A 247 16.78 20.77 16.68
N VAL A 248 16.26 19.73 16.03
CA VAL A 248 17.06 18.67 15.41
C VAL A 248 16.82 18.70 13.90
N VAL A 249 17.90 18.71 13.14
CA VAL A 249 17.89 18.66 11.68
C VAL A 249 18.42 17.31 11.22
N GLY A 250 17.76 16.68 10.27
CA GLY A 250 18.25 15.46 9.63
C GLY A 250 17.88 15.41 8.15
N HIS A 251 18.13 14.26 7.53
CA HIS A 251 17.71 13.99 6.16
C HIS A 251 16.80 12.77 6.14
N ASN A 252 15.52 12.97 5.82
CA ASN A 252 14.44 12.04 6.18
C ASN A 252 14.28 11.86 7.71
N VAL A 253 14.47 12.95 8.47
CA VAL A 253 14.58 12.99 9.95
C VAL A 253 13.43 12.31 10.73
N SER A 254 12.31 12.05 10.08
CA SER A 254 11.19 11.30 10.67
C SER A 254 11.55 9.85 11.01
N TYR A 255 12.52 9.26 10.28
CA TYR A 255 13.09 7.95 10.58
C TYR A 255 13.86 7.98 11.90
N ASP A 256 14.73 8.98 12.09
CA ASP A 256 15.51 9.20 13.30
C ASP A 256 14.61 9.55 14.49
N ARG A 257 13.60 10.39 14.25
CA ARG A 257 12.59 10.79 15.24
C ARG A 257 11.94 9.59 15.91
N ALA A 258 11.65 8.53 15.16
CA ALA A 258 11.05 7.32 15.69
C ALA A 258 11.96 6.53 16.66
N ARG A 259 13.26 6.82 16.75
CA ARG A 259 14.21 6.22 17.72
C ARG A 259 14.56 7.12 18.90
N ILE A 260 13.92 8.29 19.03
CA ILE A 260 14.17 9.23 20.13
C ILE A 260 13.19 8.97 21.27
N ARG A 261 13.72 8.75 22.48
CA ARG A 261 12.97 8.32 23.66
C ARG A 261 11.84 9.27 24.02
N GLU A 262 12.12 10.56 24.05
CA GLU A 262 11.19 11.60 24.51
C GLU A 262 10.08 11.90 23.51
N GLN A 263 10.11 11.32 22.30
CA GLN A 263 9.03 11.48 21.32
C GLN A 263 7.81 10.59 21.61
N TYR A 264 7.98 9.54 22.42
CA TYR A 264 6.89 8.65 22.86
C TYR A 264 6.13 9.19 24.08
N TRP A 265 6.62 10.28 24.69
CA TRP A 265 6.04 10.93 25.85
C TRP A 265 4.67 11.57 25.56
N LEU A 266 3.66 11.22 26.37
CA LEU A 266 2.26 11.74 26.26
C LEU A 266 2.14 13.29 26.20
N LYS A 267 2.98 14.00 26.96
CA LYS A 267 3.17 15.46 26.87
C LYS A 267 4.31 15.74 25.89
N SER A 268 4.01 16.53 24.86
CA SER A 268 5.00 17.03 23.90
C SER A 268 6.07 17.89 24.57
N THR A 269 7.32 17.72 24.18
CA THR A 269 8.42 18.61 24.55
C THR A 269 8.52 19.80 23.60
N GLY A 270 9.43 20.73 23.89
CA GLY A 270 9.84 21.84 23.04
C GLY A 270 10.83 21.45 21.94
N LEU A 271 11.13 20.16 21.79
CA LEU A 271 11.93 19.66 20.67
C LEU A 271 11.11 19.68 19.37
N ARG A 272 11.72 20.14 18.28
CA ARG A 272 11.15 20.11 16.92
C ARG A 272 12.14 19.58 15.90
N PHE A 273 11.61 19.03 14.82
CA PHE A 273 12.40 18.40 13.77
C PHE A 273 12.29 19.16 12.45
N VAL A 274 13.41 19.29 11.73
CA VAL A 274 13.46 19.89 10.40
C VAL A 274 14.13 18.91 9.44
N ASP A 275 13.38 18.55 8.40
CA ASP A 275 13.82 17.59 7.40
C ASP A 275 14.41 18.31 6.17
N THR A 276 15.70 18.12 5.91
CA THR A 276 16.36 18.66 4.71
C THR A 276 15.80 18.08 3.42
N MET A 277 15.26 16.85 3.43
CA MET A 277 14.58 16.27 2.27
C MET A 277 13.28 17.03 1.96
N SER A 278 12.43 17.29 2.97
CA SER A 278 11.22 18.12 2.85
C SER A 278 11.52 19.55 2.42
N LEU A 279 12.59 20.17 2.93
CA LEU A 279 13.04 21.49 2.47
C LEU A 279 13.46 21.45 0.99
N HIS A 280 14.17 20.41 0.55
CA HIS A 280 14.58 20.23 -0.84
C HIS A 280 13.37 20.04 -1.75
N VAL A 281 12.39 19.22 -1.37
CA VAL A 281 11.15 19.04 -2.16
C VAL A 281 10.38 20.36 -2.30
N CYS A 282 10.39 21.22 -1.28
CA CYS A 282 9.77 22.55 -1.34
C CYS A 282 10.47 23.52 -2.31
N VAL A 283 11.79 23.43 -2.48
CA VAL A 283 12.60 24.37 -3.28
C VAL A 283 12.87 23.84 -4.70
N SER A 284 13.30 22.60 -4.82
CA SER A 284 13.85 21.96 -6.03
C SER A 284 13.26 20.56 -6.29
N GLY A 285 12.06 20.24 -5.81
CA GLY A 285 11.43 18.93 -6.02
C GLY A 285 11.07 18.63 -7.48
N VAL A 286 10.95 17.34 -7.83
CA VAL A 286 10.52 16.85 -9.15
C VAL A 286 9.10 16.27 -9.18
N THR A 287 8.44 16.37 -10.34
CA THR A 287 7.18 15.66 -10.63
C THR A 287 7.40 14.13 -10.72
N SER A 288 6.32 13.34 -10.65
CA SER A 288 6.40 11.88 -10.84
C SER A 288 6.98 11.47 -12.20
N TYR A 289 6.68 12.24 -13.26
CA TYR A 289 7.22 12.01 -14.61
C TYR A 289 8.72 12.30 -14.67
N GLN A 290 9.15 13.48 -14.22
CA GLN A 290 10.57 13.85 -14.14
C GLN A 290 11.37 12.89 -13.25
N ARG A 291 10.79 12.42 -12.13
CA ARG A 291 11.38 11.39 -11.26
C ARG A 291 11.56 10.05 -11.98
N ALA A 292 10.66 9.67 -12.88
CA ALA A 292 10.81 8.48 -13.71
C ALA A 292 11.96 8.67 -14.71
N MET A 293 12.03 9.83 -15.38
CA MET A 293 13.11 10.15 -16.33
C MET A 293 14.50 10.13 -15.68
N LEU A 294 14.66 10.78 -14.52
CA LEU A 294 15.92 10.78 -13.75
C LEU A 294 16.35 9.38 -13.30
N LYS A 295 15.41 8.42 -13.19
CA LYS A 295 15.71 7.03 -12.86
C LYS A 295 15.97 6.15 -14.08
N SER A 296 15.35 6.44 -15.22
CA SER A 296 15.45 5.61 -16.42
C SER A 296 16.61 5.98 -17.34
N SER A 297 16.96 7.25 -17.40
CA SER A 297 17.76 7.81 -18.49
C SER A 297 19.12 8.28 -17.98
N LYS A 298 20.20 7.69 -18.51
CA LYS A 298 21.58 8.16 -18.25
C LYS A 298 21.85 9.53 -18.88
N GLU A 299 21.16 9.84 -19.97
CA GLU A 299 21.21 11.11 -20.68
C GLU A 299 19.77 11.58 -20.90
N LEU A 300 19.49 12.83 -20.52
CA LEU A 300 18.19 13.46 -20.73
C LEU A 300 18.19 14.23 -22.08
N PRO A 301 17.04 14.40 -22.74
CA PRO A 301 16.92 15.28 -23.90
C PRO A 301 17.46 16.68 -23.62
N LEU A 302 17.99 17.36 -24.64
CA LEU A 302 18.59 18.70 -24.50
C LEU A 302 17.63 19.74 -23.86
N GLU A 303 16.33 19.59 -24.11
CA GLU A 303 15.27 20.43 -23.53
C GLU A 303 15.15 20.25 -22.00
N ASP A 304 15.36 19.03 -21.51
CA ASP A 304 15.22 18.64 -20.10
C ASP A 304 16.45 18.97 -19.23
N LEU A 305 17.63 19.16 -19.84
CA LEU A 305 18.85 19.59 -19.14
C LEU A 305 18.68 20.93 -18.40
N SER A 306 17.75 21.76 -18.88
CA SER A 306 17.44 23.08 -18.32
C SER A 306 16.88 23.01 -16.89
N TRP A 307 16.04 22.01 -16.59
CA TRP A 307 15.47 21.81 -15.26
C TRP A 307 16.26 20.76 -14.45
N SER A 308 16.88 19.77 -15.10
CA SER A 308 17.63 18.73 -14.40
C SER A 308 18.89 19.24 -13.70
N SER A 309 19.41 20.40 -14.11
CA SER A 309 20.52 21.09 -13.46
C SER A 309 20.12 21.86 -12.19
N GLN A 310 18.82 22.02 -11.91
CA GLN A 310 18.27 22.79 -10.79
C GLN A 310 17.56 21.91 -9.75
N SER A 311 17.58 20.59 -9.94
CA SER A 311 16.74 19.62 -9.24
C SER A 311 17.42 18.25 -9.20
N SER A 312 17.02 17.39 -8.26
CA SER A 312 17.61 16.07 -8.07
C SER A 312 16.58 15.07 -7.52
N LEU A 313 17.01 13.82 -7.32
CA LEU A 313 16.25 12.87 -6.52
C LEU A 313 16.43 13.16 -5.03
N ASN A 314 15.43 12.77 -4.23
CA ASN A 314 15.31 13.12 -2.82
C ASN A 314 16.39 12.56 -1.86
N ASN A 315 17.30 11.67 -2.28
CA ASN A 315 18.23 11.04 -1.34
C ASN A 315 19.43 11.94 -1.03
N LEU A 316 20.02 11.78 0.16
CA LEU A 316 21.06 12.69 0.68
C LEU A 316 22.21 12.89 -0.31
N ALA A 317 22.73 11.83 -0.94
CA ALA A 317 23.83 11.94 -1.89
C ALA A 317 23.49 12.78 -3.12
N ASP A 318 22.28 12.62 -3.69
CA ASP A 318 21.87 13.37 -4.88
C ASP A 318 21.49 14.83 -4.52
N VAL A 319 20.95 15.07 -3.32
CA VAL A 319 20.68 16.42 -2.78
C VAL A 319 21.97 17.15 -2.40
N TYR A 320 22.95 16.44 -1.82
CA TYR A 320 24.27 16.96 -1.51
C TYR A 320 25.03 17.31 -2.78
N SER A 321 25.00 16.45 -3.80
CA SER A 321 25.62 16.73 -5.10
C SER A 321 25.03 17.99 -5.76
N LEU A 322 23.71 18.22 -5.64
CA LEU A 322 23.03 19.40 -6.18
C LEU A 322 23.46 20.71 -5.48
N TYR A 323 23.52 20.73 -4.14
CA TYR A 323 23.78 21.97 -3.39
C TYR A 323 25.25 22.20 -3.00
N CYS A 324 26.11 21.19 -3.11
CA CYS A 324 27.52 21.22 -2.70
C CYS A 324 28.45 20.86 -3.88
N ASP A 325 28.29 21.61 -4.98
CA ASP A 325 29.23 21.67 -6.11
C ASP A 325 29.60 20.30 -6.73
N GLY A 326 28.64 19.38 -6.81
CA GLY A 326 28.82 18.05 -7.40
C GLY A 326 29.53 17.03 -6.49
N ALA A 327 29.78 17.36 -5.22
CA ALA A 327 30.39 16.45 -4.25
C ALA A 327 29.60 15.13 -4.12
N LYS A 328 30.31 14.03 -3.84
CA LYS A 328 29.73 12.68 -3.74
C LYS A 328 29.92 12.13 -2.33
N LEU A 329 28.91 11.39 -1.87
CA LEU A 329 28.99 10.57 -0.67
C LEU A 329 29.25 9.12 -1.09
N ASP A 330 30.07 8.42 -0.29
CA ASP A 330 30.20 6.97 -0.36
C ASP A 330 28.86 6.32 0.03
N LYS A 331 28.55 5.17 -0.56
CA LYS A 331 27.31 4.42 -0.31
C LYS A 331 27.58 2.97 0.11
N GLU A 332 28.82 2.50 0.07
CA GLU A 332 29.14 1.07 0.24
C GLU A 332 28.99 0.63 1.70
N LYS A 333 29.49 1.44 2.65
CA LYS A 333 29.46 1.13 4.09
C LYS A 333 28.06 0.96 4.67
N ARG A 334 27.07 1.67 4.12
CA ARG A 334 25.66 1.57 4.52
C ARG A 334 25.09 0.15 4.37
N ASN A 335 25.60 -0.65 3.44
CA ASN A 335 25.11 -2.01 3.22
C ASN A 335 25.33 -2.91 4.45
N LEU A 336 26.36 -2.63 5.27
CA LEU A 336 26.64 -3.41 6.48
C LEU A 336 25.54 -3.26 7.55
N PHE A 337 24.84 -2.11 7.60
CA PHE A 337 23.66 -1.93 8.46
C PHE A 337 22.40 -2.62 7.91
N VAL A 338 22.32 -2.86 6.60
CA VAL A 338 21.15 -3.46 5.93
C VAL A 338 21.23 -4.98 5.88
N GLU A 339 22.41 -5.53 5.60
CA GLU A 339 22.62 -6.97 5.33
C GLU A 339 23.49 -7.66 6.40
N GLY A 340 24.28 -6.90 7.17
CA GLY A 340 25.21 -7.42 8.16
C GLY A 340 24.64 -7.61 9.57
N THR A 341 25.50 -8.07 10.46
CA THR A 341 25.17 -8.46 11.84
C THR A 341 25.81 -7.52 12.88
N LEU A 342 25.29 -7.52 14.11
CA LEU A 342 25.85 -6.69 15.20
C LEU A 342 27.35 -6.95 15.47
N PRO A 343 27.87 -8.19 15.46
CA PRO A 343 29.31 -8.44 15.60
C PRO A 343 30.16 -7.83 14.48
N GLU A 344 29.67 -7.80 13.24
CA GLU A 344 30.39 -7.22 12.10
C GLU A 344 30.40 -5.68 12.17
N ILE A 345 29.25 -5.08 12.52
CA ILE A 345 29.14 -3.63 12.80
C ILE A 345 30.11 -3.21 13.91
N ARG A 346 30.25 -4.03 14.95
CA ARG A 346 31.20 -3.82 16.05
C ARG A 346 32.65 -3.92 15.58
N ALA A 347 32.98 -4.88 14.71
CA ALA A 347 34.33 -5.03 14.16
C ALA A 347 34.75 -3.82 13.28
N GLU A 348 33.80 -3.18 12.59
CA GLU A 348 34.03 -1.99 11.77
C GLU A 348 33.63 -0.66 12.44
N PHE A 349 33.40 -0.63 13.75
CA PHE A 349 32.80 0.50 14.47
C PHE A 349 33.39 1.88 14.12
N GLN A 350 34.73 2.03 14.14
CA GLN A 350 35.41 3.29 13.82
C GLN A 350 35.20 3.74 12.36
N SER A 351 35.16 2.77 11.43
CA SER A 351 34.91 2.96 9.99
C SER A 351 33.48 3.45 9.73
N LEU A 352 32.52 2.88 10.46
CA LEU A 352 31.10 3.22 10.40
C LEU A 352 30.78 4.54 11.10
N MET A 353 31.29 4.79 12.31
CA MET A 353 31.11 6.09 12.99
C MET A 353 31.60 7.27 12.15
N THR A 354 32.72 7.09 11.45
CA THR A 354 33.25 8.10 10.53
C THR A 354 32.37 8.29 9.30
N TYR A 355 31.69 7.24 8.84
CA TYR A 355 30.66 7.31 7.79
C TYR A 355 29.42 8.10 8.28
N CYS A 356 28.86 7.75 9.44
CA CYS A 356 27.70 8.44 10.02
C CYS A 356 28.00 9.93 10.31
N ALA A 357 29.23 10.25 10.70
CA ALA A 357 29.66 11.64 10.86
C ALA A 357 29.76 12.38 9.51
N GLY A 358 30.13 11.66 8.43
CA GLY A 358 30.11 12.15 7.06
C GLY A 358 28.71 12.56 6.60
N ASP A 359 27.70 11.72 6.82
CA ASP A 359 26.31 12.00 6.42
C ASP A 359 25.70 13.16 7.25
N VAL A 360 26.02 13.26 8.54
CA VAL A 360 25.68 14.44 9.37
C VAL A 360 26.35 15.73 8.86
N ALA A 361 27.65 15.68 8.52
CA ALA A 361 28.36 16.83 7.96
C ALA A 361 27.79 17.24 6.58
N ALA A 362 27.45 16.28 5.74
CA ALA A 362 26.80 16.50 4.45
C ALA A 362 25.42 17.16 4.64
N THR A 363 24.62 16.67 5.59
CA THR A 363 23.31 17.24 5.94
C THR A 363 23.43 18.68 6.45
N LYS A 364 24.45 19.00 7.26
CA LYS A 364 24.77 20.38 7.67
C LYS A 364 25.08 21.26 6.47
N ASN A 365 25.90 20.78 5.54
CA ASN A 365 26.31 21.51 4.35
C ASN A 365 25.11 21.77 3.41
N VAL A 366 24.22 20.78 3.21
CA VAL A 366 22.94 20.96 2.52
C VAL A 366 22.11 22.05 3.21
N LEU A 367 21.87 21.93 4.53
CA LEU A 367 21.08 22.92 5.29
C LEU A 367 21.63 24.35 5.12
N THR A 368 22.96 24.51 5.15
CA THR A 368 23.64 25.80 5.03
C THR A 368 23.30 26.53 3.73
N LYS A 369 23.09 25.79 2.63
CA LYS A 369 22.70 26.35 1.32
C LYS A 369 21.18 26.42 1.15
N LEU A 370 20.47 25.39 1.62
CA LEU A 370 19.05 25.16 1.37
C LEU A 370 18.13 26.01 2.24
N PHE A 371 18.46 26.22 3.52
CA PHE A 371 17.59 26.96 4.43
C PHE A 371 17.41 28.46 4.05
N PRO A 372 18.46 29.20 3.64
CA PRO A 372 18.30 30.55 3.10
C PRO A 372 17.40 30.60 1.84
N LEU A 373 17.57 29.65 0.91
CA LEU A 373 16.75 29.54 -0.30
C LEU A 373 15.27 29.25 0.04
N PHE A 374 15.03 28.37 1.02
CA PHE A 374 13.69 28.09 1.54
C PHE A 374 13.03 29.34 2.11
N LEU A 375 13.72 30.12 2.96
CA LEU A 375 13.18 31.36 3.53
C LEU A 375 12.92 32.43 2.45
N GLN A 376 13.78 32.54 1.43
CA GLN A 376 13.55 33.43 0.29
C GLN A 376 12.31 33.02 -0.53
N ARG A 377 12.09 31.72 -0.71
CA ARG A 377 10.96 31.16 -1.47
C ARG A 377 9.64 31.20 -0.68
N PHE A 378 9.71 31.09 0.64
CA PHE A 378 8.56 31.02 1.55
C PHE A 378 8.73 32.01 2.72
N PRO A 379 8.65 33.34 2.46
CA PRO A 379 8.93 34.36 3.48
C PRO A 379 7.89 34.44 4.60
N HIS A 380 6.70 33.86 4.42
CA HIS A 380 5.65 33.87 5.45
C HIS A 380 5.91 32.79 6.51
N PRO A 381 6.02 33.16 7.81
CA PRO A 381 6.48 32.26 8.88
C PRO A 381 5.57 31.04 9.10
N ALA A 382 4.28 31.13 8.73
CA ALA A 382 3.34 30.01 8.84
C ALA A 382 3.78 28.75 8.07
N THR A 383 4.59 28.88 7.02
CA THR A 383 5.15 27.70 6.32
C THR A 383 6.07 26.92 7.25
N LEU A 384 7.02 27.61 7.91
CA LEU A 384 7.94 26.98 8.85
C LEU A 384 7.21 26.50 10.11
N ALA A 385 6.30 27.31 10.68
CA ALA A 385 5.50 26.91 11.84
C ALA A 385 4.68 25.63 11.58
N GLY A 386 4.00 25.56 10.43
CA GLY A 386 3.25 24.38 10.02
C GLY A 386 4.15 23.15 9.80
N MET A 387 5.34 23.33 9.21
CA MET A 387 6.29 22.24 9.03
C MET A 387 6.79 21.66 10.37
N LEU A 388 7.09 22.52 11.34
CA LEU A 388 7.56 22.13 12.67
C LEU A 388 6.49 21.32 13.44
N GLU A 389 5.22 21.66 13.30
CA GLU A 389 4.13 20.96 14.01
C GLU A 389 3.63 19.70 13.30
N VAL A 390 3.56 19.67 11.96
CA VAL A 390 3.18 18.46 11.20
C VAL A 390 4.17 17.32 11.44
N GLY A 391 5.45 17.62 11.66
CA GLY A 391 6.47 16.63 12.02
C GLY A 391 6.25 15.93 13.37
N ASN A 392 5.39 16.46 14.25
CA ASN A 392 5.16 15.95 15.61
C ASN A 392 4.03 14.90 15.71
N ALA A 393 3.56 14.35 14.59
CA ALA A 393 2.52 13.33 14.58
C ALA A 393 2.80 12.18 15.58
N TYR A 394 1.75 11.70 16.25
CA TYR A 394 1.80 10.73 17.34
C TYR A 394 0.55 9.84 17.26
N LEU A 395 0.73 8.53 17.26
CA LEU A 395 -0.37 7.56 17.17
C LEU A 395 -0.40 6.71 18.46
N PRO A 396 -1.34 6.97 19.40
CA PRO A 396 -1.43 6.20 20.62
C PRO A 396 -1.89 4.76 20.30
N VAL A 397 -1.25 3.78 20.93
CA VAL A 397 -1.65 2.36 20.85
C VAL A 397 -1.73 1.76 22.25
N ASN A 398 -2.34 0.59 22.35
CA ASN A 398 -2.39 -0.20 23.58
C ASN A 398 -2.25 -1.70 23.24
N SER A 399 -2.40 -2.57 24.23
CA SER A 399 -2.33 -4.03 24.07
C SER A 399 -3.29 -4.62 23.01
N ASN A 400 -4.28 -3.86 22.52
CA ASN A 400 -5.08 -4.28 21.37
C ASN A 400 -4.33 -4.22 20.02
N TRP A 401 -3.18 -3.54 19.92
CA TRP A 401 -2.44 -3.44 18.66
C TRP A 401 -1.81 -4.77 18.21
N PRO A 402 -1.03 -5.50 19.04
CA PRO A 402 -0.59 -6.87 18.70
C PRO A 402 -1.77 -7.81 18.44
N ARG A 403 -2.85 -7.68 19.22
CA ARG A 403 -4.08 -8.46 19.05
C ARG A 403 -4.75 -8.20 17.71
N TYR A 404 -4.87 -6.94 17.30
CA TYR A 404 -5.44 -6.55 16.00
C TYR A 404 -4.63 -7.11 14.84
N ILE A 405 -3.30 -7.09 14.93
CA ILE A 405 -2.42 -7.71 13.93
C ILE A 405 -2.69 -9.23 13.88
N GLN A 406 -2.69 -9.90 15.03
CA GLN A 406 -2.92 -11.35 15.11
C GLN A 406 -4.31 -11.76 14.58
N GLU A 407 -5.38 -11.07 14.98
CA GLU A 407 -6.74 -11.33 14.51
C GLU A 407 -6.89 -11.04 13.00
N SER A 408 -6.19 -10.03 12.47
CA SER A 408 -6.18 -9.71 11.04
C SER A 408 -5.39 -10.74 10.22
N ASP A 409 -4.29 -11.26 10.75
CA ASP A 409 -3.50 -12.32 10.12
C ASP A 409 -4.26 -13.66 10.11
N LEU A 410 -4.88 -14.05 11.22
CA LEU A 410 -5.73 -15.24 11.28
C LEU A 410 -6.90 -15.15 10.28
N ALA A 411 -7.58 -14.00 10.22
CA ALA A 411 -8.65 -13.79 9.24
C ALA A 411 -8.15 -13.78 7.78
N TYR A 412 -6.90 -13.35 7.54
CA TYR A 412 -6.27 -13.47 6.23
C TYR A 412 -5.95 -14.93 5.88
N GLU A 413 -5.39 -15.69 6.82
CA GLU A 413 -5.01 -17.10 6.66
C GLU A 413 -6.23 -17.98 6.42
N ASP A 414 -7.29 -17.86 7.22
CA ASP A 414 -8.57 -18.60 7.05
C ASP A 414 -9.13 -18.45 5.63
N LEU A 415 -9.18 -17.21 5.14
CA LEU A 415 -9.70 -16.88 3.81
C LEU A 415 -8.75 -17.29 2.69
N ASP A 416 -7.43 -17.14 2.86
CA ASP A 416 -6.45 -17.58 1.86
C ASP A 416 -6.45 -19.12 1.74
N ILE A 417 -6.61 -19.84 2.85
CA ILE A 417 -6.84 -21.30 2.89
C ILE A 417 -8.16 -21.67 2.19
N GLU A 418 -9.27 -20.96 2.45
CA GLU A 418 -10.54 -21.18 1.73
C GLU A 418 -10.35 -21.01 0.21
N ALA A 419 -9.72 -19.92 -0.23
CA ALA A 419 -9.47 -19.68 -1.65
C ALA A 419 -8.55 -20.73 -2.28
N LYS A 420 -7.50 -21.16 -1.58
CA LYS A 420 -6.62 -22.26 -2.01
C LYS A 420 -7.39 -23.57 -2.15
N HIS A 421 -8.23 -23.91 -1.18
CA HIS A 421 -9.03 -25.14 -1.22
C HIS A 421 -10.04 -25.14 -2.40
N LEU A 422 -10.73 -24.02 -2.63
CA LEU A 422 -11.64 -23.86 -3.77
C LEU A 422 -10.91 -23.93 -5.12
N LEU A 423 -9.69 -23.38 -5.21
CA LEU A 423 -8.84 -23.49 -6.40
C LEU A 423 -8.32 -24.93 -6.60
N ALA A 424 -7.96 -25.62 -5.52
CA ALA A 424 -7.52 -27.01 -5.54
C ALA A 424 -8.63 -27.94 -6.07
N GLN A 425 -9.85 -27.81 -5.57
CA GLN A 425 -11.01 -28.54 -6.10
C GLN A 425 -11.23 -28.32 -7.61
N ARG A 426 -10.96 -27.10 -8.12
CA ARG A 426 -11.04 -26.80 -9.56
C ARG A 426 -9.88 -27.40 -10.34
N ALA A 427 -8.67 -27.45 -9.78
CA ALA A 427 -7.53 -28.14 -10.38
C ALA A 427 -7.76 -29.66 -10.45
N ASP A 428 -8.30 -30.27 -9.40
CA ASP A 428 -8.65 -31.70 -9.34
C ASP A 428 -9.73 -32.06 -10.38
N ALA A 429 -10.75 -31.21 -10.51
CA ALA A 429 -11.80 -31.37 -11.52
C ALA A 429 -11.24 -31.21 -12.94
N ALA A 430 -10.40 -30.19 -13.17
CA ALA A 430 -9.74 -29.95 -14.45
C ALA A 430 -8.80 -31.10 -14.84
N CYS A 431 -8.09 -31.71 -13.90
CA CYS A 431 -7.19 -32.83 -14.16
C CYS A 431 -7.90 -34.04 -14.79
N ARG A 432 -9.23 -34.18 -14.62
CA ARG A 432 -10.03 -35.24 -15.25
C ARG A 432 -10.06 -35.14 -16.77
N LEU A 433 -9.92 -33.93 -17.34
CA LEU A 433 -9.90 -33.65 -18.78
C LEU A 433 -8.72 -34.32 -19.53
N LEU A 434 -7.77 -34.93 -18.81
CA LEU A 434 -6.73 -35.78 -19.40
C LEU A 434 -7.32 -37.05 -20.05
N HIS A 435 -8.43 -37.58 -19.51
CA HIS A 435 -9.14 -38.71 -20.11
C HIS A 435 -9.74 -38.28 -21.45
N ASP A 436 -9.68 -39.17 -22.45
CA ASP A 436 -10.16 -38.96 -23.82
C ASP A 436 -9.65 -37.68 -24.52
N ALA A 437 -8.58 -37.08 -23.99
CA ALA A 437 -8.00 -35.80 -24.40
C ALA A 437 -9.02 -34.64 -24.46
N GLU A 438 -10.05 -34.65 -23.60
CA GLU A 438 -11.08 -33.61 -23.53
C GLU A 438 -10.51 -32.19 -23.32
N PHE A 439 -9.34 -32.07 -22.70
CA PHE A 439 -8.63 -30.79 -22.53
C PHE A 439 -8.42 -30.02 -23.84
N ARG A 440 -8.36 -30.71 -24.99
CA ARG A 440 -8.26 -30.08 -26.33
C ARG A 440 -9.51 -29.28 -26.72
N LYS A 441 -10.63 -29.48 -26.03
CA LYS A 441 -11.91 -28.79 -26.23
C LYS A 441 -12.19 -27.72 -25.16
N ASP A 442 -11.40 -27.64 -24.09
CA ASP A 442 -11.57 -26.64 -23.03
C ASP A 442 -10.91 -25.31 -23.43
N LEU A 443 -11.66 -24.21 -23.36
CA LEU A 443 -11.24 -22.88 -23.85
C LEU A 443 -10.07 -22.26 -23.07
N TRP A 444 -9.82 -22.69 -21.83
CA TRP A 444 -8.84 -22.08 -20.94
C TRP A 444 -7.57 -22.93 -20.77
N LEU A 445 -7.69 -24.25 -20.85
CA LEU A 445 -6.63 -25.19 -20.47
C LEU A 445 -5.98 -25.95 -21.63
N TRP A 446 -6.45 -25.80 -22.87
CA TRP A 446 -5.92 -26.48 -24.07
C TRP A 446 -4.40 -26.26 -24.30
N ASP A 447 -3.86 -25.12 -23.86
CA ASP A 447 -2.47 -24.70 -24.04
C ASP A 447 -1.52 -25.11 -22.89
N GLN A 448 -2.02 -25.82 -21.87
CA GLN A 448 -1.22 -26.22 -20.71
C GLN A 448 -0.36 -27.47 -20.98
N ASP A 449 0.66 -27.70 -20.14
CA ASP A 449 1.52 -28.88 -20.28
C ASP A 449 0.84 -30.14 -19.71
N TRP A 450 0.10 -30.82 -20.59
CA TRP A 450 -0.58 -32.08 -20.33
C TRP A 450 0.34 -33.32 -20.39
N SER A 451 1.67 -33.15 -20.47
CA SER A 451 2.60 -34.28 -20.52
C SER A 451 2.64 -35.08 -19.21
N VAL A 452 2.73 -36.40 -19.36
CA VAL A 452 2.74 -37.38 -18.25
C VAL A 452 4.13 -38.01 -18.15
N GLN A 453 4.62 -38.25 -16.92
CA GLN A 453 5.87 -39.00 -16.72
C GLN A 453 5.63 -40.51 -16.77
N GLU A 454 6.38 -41.20 -17.62
CA GLU A 454 6.43 -42.66 -17.68
C GLU A 454 7.18 -43.27 -16.48
N LEU A 455 6.67 -44.41 -16.00
CA LEU A 455 7.24 -45.16 -14.88
C LEU A 455 8.42 -46.04 -15.33
N LYS A 456 9.65 -45.56 -15.09
CA LYS A 456 10.87 -46.35 -15.32
C LYS A 456 11.09 -47.37 -14.20
N LEU A 457 10.66 -48.61 -14.45
CA LEU A 457 10.84 -49.75 -13.56
C LEU A 457 12.31 -50.16 -13.43
N LYS A 458 12.66 -50.82 -12.32
CA LYS A 458 14.00 -51.42 -12.16
C LYS A 458 14.18 -52.54 -13.18
N ALA A 459 15.26 -52.49 -13.95
CA ALA A 459 15.59 -53.56 -14.89
C ALA A 459 15.77 -54.88 -14.11
N ALA A 460 15.01 -55.91 -14.50
CA ALA A 460 15.14 -57.23 -13.92
C ALA A 460 16.59 -57.72 -14.08
N LYS A 461 17.23 -58.13 -12.98
CA LYS A 461 18.56 -58.76 -13.03
C LYS A 461 18.43 -60.04 -13.88
N LYS A 462 18.96 -60.03 -15.11
CA LYS A 462 19.19 -61.26 -15.87
C LYS A 462 20.02 -62.20 -15.00
N VAL A 463 19.47 -63.38 -14.70
CA VAL A 463 20.16 -64.40 -13.89
C VAL A 463 21.32 -64.97 -14.70
N GLY A 464 22.46 -64.30 -14.60
CA GLY A 464 23.73 -64.78 -15.16
C GLY A 464 24.13 -66.07 -14.44
N ARG A 465 24.11 -67.18 -15.19
CA ARG A 465 24.42 -68.55 -14.73
C ARG A 465 25.85 -68.63 -14.17
N LYS A 466 26.03 -68.32 -12.88
CA LYS A 466 27.32 -68.33 -12.20
C LYS A 466 27.65 -69.74 -11.69
N LYS A 467 28.85 -70.23 -12.01
CA LYS A 467 29.36 -71.55 -11.64
C LYS A 467 29.34 -71.77 -10.12
N LYS A 468 28.90 -72.95 -9.67
CA LYS A 468 29.17 -73.46 -8.31
C LYS A 468 30.69 -73.48 -8.05
N LYS A 469 31.10 -72.93 -6.92
CA LYS A 469 32.18 -73.47 -6.07
C LYS A 469 31.54 -73.62 -4.69
N GLY A 470 31.60 -74.82 -4.13
CA GLY A 470 31.10 -75.09 -2.78
C GLY A 470 32.26 -75.20 -1.80
N GLU A 471 31.92 -75.11 -0.53
CA GLU A 471 32.68 -75.67 0.58
C GLU A 471 31.68 -76.38 1.50
N VAL A 472 32.16 -77.41 2.19
CA VAL A 472 31.35 -78.44 2.85
C VAL A 472 31.59 -78.38 4.35
N GLY A 473 30.53 -78.57 5.13
CA GLY A 473 30.60 -78.90 6.56
C GLY A 473 29.46 -79.86 6.88
N GLU A 474 29.79 -81.09 7.25
CA GLU A 474 28.83 -82.15 7.52
C GLU A 474 28.21 -82.08 8.92
N ILE A 475 27.12 -82.82 9.08
CA ILE A 475 26.28 -82.92 10.27
C ILE A 475 26.86 -83.94 11.25
N SER A 476 26.73 -83.68 12.56
CA SER A 476 26.64 -84.74 13.57
C SER A 476 25.55 -84.38 14.58
N GLU A 477 24.57 -85.25 14.73
CA GLU A 477 23.47 -85.12 15.67
C GLU A 477 23.94 -85.39 17.11
N GLU A 478 23.42 -84.65 18.10
CA GLU A 478 22.83 -85.26 19.30
C GLU A 478 21.97 -84.23 20.04
N ALA A 479 20.84 -84.68 20.59
CA ALA A 479 19.77 -83.81 21.06
C ALA A 479 19.93 -83.38 22.53
N THR A 480 19.50 -82.16 22.86
CA THR A 480 18.97 -81.86 24.20
C THR A 480 17.68 -81.05 24.07
N ASP A 481 16.68 -81.52 24.79
CA ASP A 481 15.30 -81.04 24.83
C ASP A 481 15.16 -79.78 25.69
N SER A 482 14.54 -78.71 25.18
CA SER A 482 13.71 -77.78 25.98
C SER A 482 13.06 -76.65 25.17
N VAL A 483 11.80 -76.37 25.54
CA VAL A 483 10.94 -75.22 25.18
C VAL A 483 10.37 -75.19 23.76
N GLU A 484 9.11 -75.62 23.65
CA GLU A 484 8.20 -75.20 22.58
C GLU A 484 7.85 -73.70 22.73
N GLU A 485 8.59 -72.81 22.07
CA GLU A 485 8.08 -71.47 21.77
C GLU A 485 7.15 -71.52 20.54
N PRO A 486 6.09 -70.68 20.48
CA PRO A 486 5.10 -70.77 19.41
C PRO A 486 5.77 -70.49 18.06
N VAL A 487 5.44 -71.29 17.04
CA VAL A 487 5.91 -71.09 15.67
C VAL A 487 5.58 -69.67 15.26
N ASP A 488 6.64 -68.86 15.08
CA ASP A 488 6.52 -67.41 14.97
C ASP A 488 5.53 -67.04 13.86
N GLU A 489 4.43 -66.37 14.21
CA GLU A 489 3.45 -65.96 13.21
C GLU A 489 4.12 -65.09 12.14
N GLU A 490 5.15 -64.33 12.52
CA GLU A 490 5.93 -63.48 11.64
C GLU A 490 6.66 -64.27 10.55
N ASP A 491 7.26 -65.43 10.85
CA ASP A 491 7.93 -66.30 9.87
C ASP A 491 6.93 -67.04 8.97
N ALA A 492 5.82 -67.52 9.53
CA ALA A 492 4.75 -68.14 8.76
C ALA A 492 4.07 -67.13 7.81
N LEU A 493 3.89 -65.88 8.25
CA LEU A 493 3.40 -64.77 7.43
C LEU A 493 4.44 -64.33 6.40
N ALA A 494 5.74 -64.27 6.74
CA ALA A 494 6.81 -63.96 5.80
C ALA A 494 6.87 -64.98 4.66
N ALA A 495 6.79 -66.28 4.96
CA ALA A 495 6.70 -67.34 3.96
C ALA A 495 5.44 -67.20 3.08
N LYS A 496 4.27 -66.96 3.71
CA LYS A 496 2.98 -66.77 3.01
C LYS A 496 2.96 -65.53 2.10
N PHE A 497 3.67 -64.48 2.48
CA PHE A 497 3.74 -63.20 1.74
C PHE A 497 5.06 -63.00 0.97
N GLN A 498 5.90 -64.04 0.84
CA GLN A 498 7.18 -63.96 0.15
C GLN A 498 7.06 -63.42 -1.29
N TYR A 499 5.96 -63.76 -1.98
CA TYR A 499 5.65 -63.24 -3.31
C TYR A 499 5.50 -61.70 -3.35
N LEU A 500 5.08 -61.06 -2.26
CA LEU A 500 5.04 -59.59 -2.16
C LEU A 500 6.45 -59.01 -2.06
N TYR A 501 7.37 -59.65 -1.33
CA TYR A 501 8.77 -59.24 -1.29
C TYR A 501 9.47 -59.43 -2.64
N GLU A 502 9.06 -60.41 -3.44
CA GLU A 502 9.51 -60.57 -4.84
C GLU A 502 9.03 -59.42 -5.75
N THR A 503 7.82 -58.86 -5.52
CA THR A 503 7.36 -57.67 -6.26
C THR A 503 8.21 -56.42 -6.03
N LYS A 504 9.15 -56.40 -5.07
CA LYS A 504 10.17 -55.36 -4.91
C LYS A 504 10.98 -55.12 -6.19
N ALA A 505 11.11 -56.13 -7.05
CA ALA A 505 11.73 -56.02 -8.37
C ALA A 505 10.91 -55.17 -9.36
N LEU A 506 9.58 -55.11 -9.19
CA LEU A 506 8.64 -54.32 -10.00
C LEU A 506 8.54 -52.85 -9.53
N LEU A 507 9.24 -52.45 -8.47
CA LEU A 507 9.23 -51.06 -8.00
C LEU A 507 10.05 -50.14 -8.93
N PRO A 508 9.61 -48.87 -9.13
CA PRO A 508 10.37 -47.87 -9.89
C PRO A 508 11.80 -47.64 -9.40
N VAL A 509 12.70 -47.25 -10.31
CA VAL A 509 14.11 -46.92 -9.98
C VAL A 509 14.20 -45.72 -9.03
N ARG A 510 13.39 -44.69 -9.29
CA ARG A 510 13.10 -43.55 -8.43
C ARG A 510 11.58 -43.46 -8.30
N ARG A 511 11.05 -43.04 -7.15
CA ARG A 511 9.61 -42.77 -6.99
C ARG A 511 9.30 -41.41 -7.65
N PRO A 512 8.61 -41.34 -8.81
CA PRO A 512 8.20 -40.06 -9.39
C PRO A 512 7.06 -39.45 -8.57
N LEU A 513 6.92 -38.13 -8.61
CA LEU A 513 5.77 -37.44 -8.03
C LEU A 513 4.56 -37.63 -8.95
N LEU A 514 3.50 -38.25 -8.42
CA LEU A 514 2.20 -38.45 -9.08
C LEU A 514 2.32 -38.93 -10.55
N PRO A 515 2.92 -40.11 -10.81
CA PRO A 515 2.95 -40.69 -12.16
C PRO A 515 1.52 -40.86 -12.69
N GLY A 516 1.30 -40.59 -13.98
CA GLY A 516 -0.04 -40.55 -14.58
C GLY A 516 -0.66 -39.14 -14.65
N TYR A 517 -0.20 -38.18 -13.85
CA TYR A 517 -0.78 -36.83 -13.81
C TYR A 517 -0.10 -35.85 -14.80
N PRO A 518 -0.81 -34.80 -15.27
CA PRO A 518 -0.25 -33.72 -16.11
C PRO A 518 0.94 -33.01 -15.46
N ALA A 519 1.86 -32.46 -16.25
CA ALA A 519 2.98 -31.68 -15.73
C ALA A 519 2.51 -30.40 -15.04
N TRP A 520 1.55 -29.67 -15.63
CA TRP A 520 1.00 -28.45 -15.03
C TRP A 520 0.42 -28.69 -13.63
N TYR A 521 -0.29 -29.81 -13.43
CA TYR A 521 -0.94 -30.16 -12.16
C TYR A 521 0.09 -30.58 -11.10
N ARG A 522 1.10 -31.38 -11.49
CA ARG A 522 2.16 -31.83 -10.58
C ARG A 522 3.04 -30.70 -10.05
N ASN A 523 3.18 -29.61 -10.81
CA ASN A 523 3.85 -28.39 -10.37
C ASN A 523 3.09 -27.63 -9.28
N LEU A 524 1.87 -28.04 -8.94
CA LEU A 524 1.06 -27.47 -7.85
C LEU A 524 1.07 -28.36 -6.60
N CYS A 525 1.66 -29.56 -6.65
CA CYS A 525 1.61 -30.54 -5.57
C CYS A 525 2.95 -30.60 -4.83
N SER A 526 2.92 -30.43 -3.50
CA SER A 526 4.11 -30.63 -2.66
C SER A 526 4.61 -32.09 -2.72
N LYS A 527 5.91 -32.28 -2.46
CA LYS A 527 6.56 -33.60 -2.47
C LYS A 527 6.31 -34.34 -1.15
N PRO A 528 6.08 -35.67 -1.13
CA PRO A 528 5.92 -36.49 0.09
C PRO A 528 7.11 -36.55 1.08
N THR A 529 8.06 -35.64 0.97
CA THR A 529 9.24 -35.50 1.83
C THR A 529 9.20 -34.23 2.69
N THR A 530 8.18 -33.39 2.55
CA THR A 530 7.93 -32.22 3.42
C THR A 530 7.15 -32.65 4.66
N GLU A 531 7.42 -32.06 5.82
CA GLU A 531 6.75 -32.42 7.08
C GLU A 531 5.24 -32.15 7.02
N ASP A 532 4.83 -31.02 6.43
CA ASP A 532 3.42 -30.63 6.22
C ASP A 532 2.81 -31.20 4.92
N TRP A 533 3.27 -32.36 4.44
CA TRP A 533 2.75 -32.91 3.19
C TRP A 533 1.29 -33.34 3.28
N SER A 534 0.47 -32.89 2.32
CA SER A 534 -0.90 -33.37 2.11
C SER A 534 -1.15 -33.71 0.63
N PRO A 535 -2.04 -34.66 0.33
CA PRO A 535 -2.32 -35.08 -1.04
C PRO A 535 -3.18 -34.04 -1.77
N GLY A 536 -2.69 -33.56 -2.91
CA GLY A 536 -3.40 -32.62 -3.80
C GLY A 536 -2.54 -31.42 -4.20
N PRO A 537 -3.12 -30.47 -4.96
CA PRO A 537 -2.45 -29.25 -5.37
C PRO A 537 -2.44 -28.22 -4.22
N THR A 538 -1.46 -28.35 -3.34
CA THR A 538 -1.23 -27.53 -2.14
C THR A 538 -0.55 -26.19 -2.44
N GLU A 539 0.32 -26.14 -3.45
CA GLU A 539 1.09 -24.97 -3.88
C GLU A 539 0.31 -24.10 -4.89
N ILE A 540 -1.02 -24.00 -4.72
CA ILE A 540 -1.91 -23.18 -5.56
C ILE A 540 -2.21 -21.81 -4.91
N GLY A 541 -2.55 -20.79 -5.69
CA GLY A 541 -3.01 -19.51 -5.16
C GLY A 541 -3.47 -18.50 -6.19
N THR A 542 -4.21 -17.48 -5.75
CA THR A 542 -4.79 -16.40 -6.59
C THR A 542 -3.74 -15.54 -7.32
N GLY A 543 -2.47 -15.63 -6.93
CA GLY A 543 -1.34 -14.99 -7.60
C GLY A 543 -0.84 -15.70 -8.87
N MET A 544 -1.20 -16.97 -9.07
CA MET A 544 -0.61 -17.82 -10.12
C MET A 544 -1.30 -17.66 -11.48
N GLN A 545 -0.54 -17.82 -12.56
CA GLN A 545 -1.06 -17.72 -13.93
C GLN A 545 -2.11 -18.80 -14.27
N ILE A 546 -2.12 -19.94 -13.57
CA ILE A 546 -3.11 -21.00 -13.78
C ILE A 546 -4.47 -20.69 -13.12
N ALA A 547 -4.50 -19.87 -12.05
CA ALA A 547 -5.72 -19.63 -11.29
C ALA A 547 -6.86 -18.96 -12.10
N PRO A 548 -6.61 -17.90 -12.92
CA PRO A 548 -7.64 -17.34 -13.81
C PRO A 548 -8.24 -18.35 -14.81
N LYS A 549 -7.46 -19.36 -15.23
CA LYS A 549 -7.90 -20.43 -16.14
C LYS A 549 -8.76 -21.47 -15.42
N LEU A 550 -8.36 -21.89 -14.22
CA LEU A 550 -9.14 -22.81 -13.37
C LEU A 550 -10.47 -22.21 -12.90
N LEU A 551 -10.53 -20.88 -12.74
CA LEU A 551 -11.77 -20.14 -12.48
C LEU A 551 -12.57 -19.82 -13.75
N ARG A 552 -12.04 -20.19 -14.93
CA ARG A 552 -12.63 -19.95 -16.26
C ARG A 552 -13.10 -18.50 -16.43
N LEU A 553 -12.18 -17.57 -16.18
CA LEU A 553 -12.51 -16.15 -16.23
C LEU A 553 -12.75 -15.68 -17.67
N CYS A 554 -13.74 -14.79 -17.84
CA CYS A 554 -14.08 -14.11 -19.08
C CYS A 554 -14.00 -12.58 -18.92
N TRP A 555 -13.55 -11.87 -19.96
CA TRP A 555 -13.68 -10.42 -20.10
C TRP A 555 -14.76 -10.08 -21.11
N GLU A 556 -15.79 -9.32 -20.71
CA GLU A 556 -16.97 -8.99 -21.53
C GLU A 556 -17.68 -10.21 -22.15
N GLY A 557 -17.52 -11.38 -21.53
CA GLY A 557 -18.04 -12.67 -22.02
C GLY A 557 -17.05 -13.51 -22.82
N TYR A 558 -15.91 -12.96 -23.24
CA TYR A 558 -14.87 -13.67 -23.99
C TYR A 558 -13.83 -14.32 -23.05
N PRO A 559 -13.37 -15.56 -23.31
CA PRO A 559 -12.48 -16.27 -22.39
C PRO A 559 -11.09 -15.61 -22.28
N LEU A 560 -10.59 -15.50 -21.05
CA LEU A 560 -9.25 -14.98 -20.78
C LEU A 560 -8.16 -15.97 -21.21
N HIS A 561 -7.13 -15.45 -21.86
CA HIS A 561 -5.93 -16.18 -22.27
C HIS A 561 -4.66 -15.37 -21.95
N TYR A 562 -3.54 -16.05 -21.76
CA TYR A 562 -2.27 -15.42 -21.39
C TYR A 562 -1.20 -15.74 -22.43
N ILE A 563 -0.61 -14.69 -23.02
CA ILE A 563 0.46 -14.83 -24.03
C ILE A 563 1.76 -14.26 -23.47
N ARG A 564 2.82 -15.07 -23.47
CA ARG A 564 4.16 -14.64 -23.03
C ARG A 564 4.62 -13.44 -23.85
N GLY A 565 5.02 -12.37 -23.17
CA GLY A 565 5.35 -11.08 -23.80
C GLY A 565 4.21 -10.08 -23.67
N GLN A 566 3.03 -10.41 -24.21
CA GLN A 566 1.85 -9.52 -24.26
C GLN A 566 1.08 -9.42 -22.93
N GLY A 567 1.11 -10.46 -22.10
CA GLY A 567 0.38 -10.53 -20.84
C GLY A 567 -1.01 -11.17 -20.99
N TRP A 568 -1.93 -10.83 -20.09
CA TRP A 568 -3.32 -11.27 -20.17
C TRP A 568 -4.14 -10.47 -21.19
N GLY A 569 -5.00 -11.20 -21.89
CA GLY A 569 -5.98 -10.70 -22.83
C GLY A 569 -7.16 -11.67 -22.95
N PHE A 570 -8.00 -11.50 -23.95
CA PHE A 570 -9.13 -12.38 -24.24
C PHE A 570 -9.19 -12.72 -25.73
N LEU A 571 -9.83 -13.85 -26.02
CA LEU A 571 -9.94 -14.43 -27.37
C LEU A 571 -11.27 -14.04 -28.01
N VAL A 572 -11.23 -13.45 -29.20
CA VAL A 572 -12.41 -13.01 -29.96
C VAL A 572 -12.43 -13.67 -31.34
N PRO A 573 -13.35 -14.62 -31.62
CA PRO A 573 -13.43 -15.28 -32.92
C PRO A 573 -13.93 -14.32 -34.01
N HIS A 574 -13.33 -14.40 -35.20
CA HIS A 574 -13.75 -13.66 -36.40
C HIS A 574 -14.10 -14.56 -37.60
N LYS A 575 -13.76 -15.86 -37.54
CA LYS A 575 -14.24 -16.91 -38.46
C LYS A 575 -14.99 -18.01 -37.70
N TYR A 576 -15.95 -18.66 -38.35
CA TYR A 576 -16.66 -19.84 -37.82
C TYR A 576 -15.91 -21.16 -38.07
N ARG A 577 -15.09 -21.22 -39.12
CA ARG A 577 -14.35 -22.42 -39.56
C ARG A 577 -12.96 -21.99 -40.04
N ARG A 578 -11.97 -22.88 -39.96
CA ARG A 578 -10.65 -22.71 -40.59
C ARG A 578 -10.76 -23.01 -42.08
N ASP A 579 -9.94 -22.35 -42.89
CA ASP A 579 -9.90 -22.54 -44.34
C ASP A 579 -9.14 -23.83 -44.74
N ASP A 580 -8.22 -24.30 -43.90
CA ASP A 580 -7.52 -25.57 -44.05
C ASP A 580 -8.28 -26.73 -43.37
N GLU A 581 -8.44 -27.86 -44.08
CA GLU A 581 -9.06 -29.09 -43.55
C GLU A 581 -8.07 -30.01 -42.80
N GLU A 582 -6.81 -29.62 -42.62
CA GLU A 582 -5.86 -30.36 -41.78
C GLU A 582 -6.10 -30.09 -40.28
N ASP A 583 -6.32 -31.16 -39.51
CA ASP A 583 -6.68 -31.21 -38.08
C ASP A 583 -5.53 -30.80 -37.13
N GLY A 584 -4.88 -29.67 -37.42
CA GLY A 584 -3.61 -29.23 -36.81
C GLY A 584 -3.67 -27.95 -35.96
N GLY A 585 -4.74 -27.15 -36.07
CA GLY A 585 -4.89 -25.90 -35.29
C GLY A 585 -5.26 -26.17 -33.82
N LYS A 586 -4.55 -25.54 -32.89
CA LYS A 586 -4.57 -25.87 -31.46
C LYS A 586 -5.71 -25.22 -30.69
N ILE A 587 -6.29 -24.14 -31.22
CA ILE A 587 -7.39 -23.41 -30.57
C ILE A 587 -8.70 -24.23 -30.70
N PRO A 588 -9.52 -24.37 -29.63
CA PRO A 588 -10.82 -25.01 -29.71
C PRO A 588 -11.86 -24.07 -30.39
N LEU A 589 -11.75 -23.89 -31.71
CA LEU A 589 -12.53 -22.88 -32.45
C LEU A 589 -14.04 -23.14 -32.38
N GLU A 590 -14.48 -24.39 -32.55
CA GLU A 590 -15.90 -24.75 -32.49
C GLU A 590 -16.53 -24.36 -31.14
N GLN A 591 -15.82 -24.65 -30.05
CA GLN A 591 -16.27 -24.35 -28.70
C GLN A 591 -16.20 -22.85 -28.41
N LEU A 592 -15.23 -22.14 -28.99
CA LEU A 592 -15.08 -20.68 -28.87
C LEU A 592 -16.22 -19.95 -29.59
N VAL A 593 -16.57 -20.39 -30.80
CA VAL A 593 -17.70 -19.91 -31.62
C VAL A 593 -19.04 -20.23 -30.96
N ALA A 594 -19.17 -21.40 -30.31
CA ALA A 594 -20.37 -21.73 -29.53
C ALA A 594 -20.53 -20.88 -28.25
N ALA A 595 -19.42 -20.49 -27.62
CA ALA A 595 -19.43 -19.69 -26.39
C ALA A 595 -19.52 -18.17 -26.63
N CYS A 596 -18.97 -17.69 -27.75
CA CYS A 596 -18.78 -16.26 -28.03
C CYS A 596 -19.37 -15.86 -29.38
N PRO A 597 -20.05 -14.70 -29.50
CA PRO A 597 -20.51 -14.21 -30.79
C PRO A 597 -19.31 -13.91 -31.71
N VAL A 598 -19.37 -14.42 -32.94
CA VAL A 598 -18.34 -14.22 -33.97
C VAL A 598 -18.44 -12.81 -34.52
N LEU A 599 -17.31 -12.11 -34.62
CA LEU A 599 -17.23 -10.82 -35.29
C LEU A 599 -17.03 -11.02 -36.79
N GLU A 600 -18.12 -11.21 -37.52
CA GLU A 600 -18.10 -11.19 -38.98
C GLU A 600 -17.67 -9.82 -39.52
N ILE A 601 -16.48 -9.77 -40.11
CA ILE A 601 -16.08 -8.66 -40.98
C ILE A 601 -16.61 -8.97 -42.38
N ASN A 602 -17.78 -8.46 -42.74
CA ASN A 602 -18.27 -8.57 -44.11
C ASN A 602 -17.62 -7.46 -44.98
N PRO A 603 -16.74 -7.78 -45.96
CA PRO A 603 -16.08 -6.78 -46.79
C PRO A 603 -16.99 -6.24 -47.91
N ALA A 604 -18.18 -6.85 -48.12
CA ALA A 604 -19.04 -6.60 -49.26
C ALA A 604 -20.54 -6.78 -48.93
N ALA A 605 -21.03 -6.17 -47.85
CA ALA A 605 -22.46 -6.15 -47.55
C ALA A 605 -23.23 -5.24 -48.52
N SER A 606 -24.20 -5.80 -49.26
CA SER A 606 -25.16 -5.02 -50.05
C SER A 606 -26.35 -4.58 -49.19
N ALA A 607 -27.09 -3.55 -49.62
CA ALA A 607 -28.10 -2.91 -48.79
C ALA A 607 -29.34 -3.78 -48.50
N ASP A 608 -29.69 -4.71 -49.39
CA ASP A 608 -30.98 -5.42 -49.34
C ASP A 608 -30.98 -6.62 -48.39
N GLU A 609 -29.84 -7.31 -48.19
CA GLU A 609 -29.71 -8.42 -47.22
C GLU A 609 -29.85 -7.96 -45.76
N SER A 610 -29.72 -6.65 -45.51
CA SER A 610 -29.79 -6.06 -44.16
C SER A 610 -31.21 -6.08 -43.56
N SER A 611 -32.26 -6.20 -44.37
CA SER A 611 -33.65 -6.17 -43.86
C SER A 611 -34.10 -7.52 -43.29
N GLU A 612 -33.68 -8.63 -43.89
CA GLU A 612 -34.14 -9.98 -43.52
C GLU A 612 -33.44 -10.47 -42.24
N ALA A 613 -32.16 -10.13 -42.07
CA ALA A 613 -31.42 -10.39 -40.83
C ALA A 613 -31.97 -9.65 -39.59
N LEU A 614 -32.63 -8.49 -39.80
CA LEU A 614 -33.21 -7.70 -38.71
C LEU A 614 -34.49 -8.31 -38.12
N GLU A 615 -35.25 -9.10 -38.89
CA GLU A 615 -36.48 -9.74 -38.38
C GLU A 615 -36.22 -10.96 -37.49
N GLY A 616 -35.10 -11.67 -37.70
CA GLY A 616 -34.67 -12.79 -36.84
C GLY A 616 -34.16 -12.32 -35.47
N LEU A 617 -33.41 -11.21 -35.45
CA LEU A 617 -32.72 -10.67 -34.26
C LEU A 617 -33.64 -10.40 -33.05
N TRP A 618 -34.93 -10.12 -33.27
CA TRP A 618 -35.90 -9.99 -32.17
C TRP A 618 -35.94 -11.24 -31.29
N ARG A 619 -36.02 -12.43 -31.91
CA ARG A 619 -36.37 -13.69 -31.23
C ARG A 619 -35.21 -14.23 -30.40
N ASP A 620 -33.98 -14.12 -30.88
CA ASP A 620 -32.79 -14.57 -30.17
C ASP A 620 -32.39 -13.64 -29.01
N VAL A 621 -32.69 -12.35 -29.13
CA VAL A 621 -32.52 -11.36 -28.04
C VAL A 621 -33.50 -11.62 -26.90
N GLU A 622 -34.72 -12.09 -27.19
CA GLU A 622 -35.75 -12.38 -26.20
C GLU A 622 -35.41 -13.63 -25.34
N ALA A 623 -34.61 -14.56 -25.87
CA ALA A 623 -34.13 -15.74 -25.15
C ALA A 623 -32.94 -15.48 -24.19
N THR A 624 -32.15 -14.42 -24.41
CA THR A 624 -30.87 -14.21 -23.71
C THR A 624 -30.93 -13.09 -22.65
N ILE A 625 -31.86 -13.24 -21.70
CA ILE A 625 -32.32 -12.18 -20.77
C ILE A 625 -31.23 -11.56 -19.88
N SER A 626 -30.14 -12.27 -19.56
CA SER A 626 -29.05 -11.73 -18.71
C SER A 626 -28.23 -10.59 -19.35
N ARG A 627 -28.35 -10.33 -20.66
CA ARG A 627 -27.54 -9.31 -21.38
C ARG A 627 -28.01 -7.86 -21.21
N LYS A 628 -29.10 -7.59 -20.47
CA LYS A 628 -29.91 -6.36 -20.64
C LYS A 628 -29.35 -5.05 -20.05
N ASP A 629 -28.42 -5.10 -19.08
CA ASP A 629 -27.98 -3.89 -18.36
C ASP A 629 -26.71 -3.22 -18.92
N TYR A 630 -25.83 -3.95 -19.59
CA TYR A 630 -24.58 -3.40 -20.15
C TYR A 630 -24.86 -2.58 -21.42
N TYR A 631 -25.47 -3.19 -22.43
CA TYR A 631 -25.67 -2.59 -23.75
C TYR A 631 -26.66 -1.41 -23.78
N ARG A 632 -27.49 -1.26 -22.75
CA ARG A 632 -28.54 -0.22 -22.66
C ARG A 632 -28.00 1.19 -22.40
N LYS A 633 -26.70 1.36 -22.09
CA LYS A 633 -26.11 2.66 -21.69
C LYS A 633 -25.21 3.35 -22.72
N GLN A 634 -24.77 2.70 -23.80
CA GLN A 634 -23.96 3.38 -24.82
C GLN A 634 -24.84 4.21 -25.77
N LYS A 635 -24.65 5.54 -25.76
CA LYS A 635 -25.12 6.41 -26.85
C LYS A 635 -24.37 6.06 -28.13
N GLN A 636 -25.06 6.10 -29.26
CA GLN A 636 -24.43 5.97 -30.59
C GLN A 636 -23.47 7.14 -30.82
N ASP A 637 -22.19 6.84 -30.95
CA ASP A 637 -21.22 7.71 -31.62
C ASP A 637 -20.74 7.02 -32.90
N ARG A 638 -20.59 7.78 -33.98
CA ARG A 638 -20.74 7.25 -35.35
C ARG A 638 -19.41 7.04 -36.10
N ASN A 639 -18.27 6.97 -35.39
CA ASN A 639 -16.96 6.81 -36.02
C ASN A 639 -15.94 6.01 -35.18
N LYS A 640 -15.25 5.06 -35.84
CA LYS A 640 -14.13 4.19 -35.41
C LYS A 640 -14.44 2.87 -34.65
N SER A 641 -13.69 1.83 -35.07
CA SER A 641 -13.50 0.48 -34.48
C SER A 641 -14.66 -0.52 -34.56
N VAL A 642 -14.33 -1.75 -35.00
CA VAL A 642 -15.25 -2.90 -35.18
C VAL A 642 -15.57 -3.58 -33.84
N TYR A 643 -14.68 -3.49 -32.85
CA TYR A 643 -14.95 -3.87 -31.46
C TYR A 643 -15.14 -2.61 -30.61
N LYS A 644 -16.21 -2.60 -29.80
CA LYS A 644 -16.70 -1.45 -29.01
C LYS A 644 -16.51 -1.57 -27.49
N GLY A 645 -15.83 -2.63 -27.04
CA GLY A 645 -15.54 -2.87 -25.62
C GLY A 645 -14.20 -2.28 -25.17
N THR A 646 -13.76 -2.62 -23.96
CA THR A 646 -12.61 -1.97 -23.31
C THR A 646 -11.23 -2.58 -23.61
N GLY A 647 -11.15 -3.65 -24.39
CA GLY A 647 -9.89 -4.31 -24.76
C GLY A 647 -8.98 -3.48 -25.66
N ILE A 648 -7.67 -3.73 -25.57
CA ILE A 648 -6.64 -3.01 -26.32
C ILE A 648 -6.16 -3.89 -27.47
N TRP A 649 -6.33 -3.39 -28.70
CA TRP A 649 -5.82 -4.01 -29.91
C TRP A 649 -4.29 -4.10 -29.90
N CYS A 650 -3.75 -5.27 -30.24
CA CYS A 650 -2.31 -5.52 -30.32
C CYS A 650 -1.87 -6.18 -31.63
N ASN A 651 -2.73 -6.15 -32.66
CA ASN A 651 -2.51 -6.70 -34.01
C ASN A 651 -2.02 -8.17 -34.02
N LEU A 652 -2.53 -8.97 -33.09
CA LEU A 652 -2.24 -10.40 -33.01
C LEU A 652 -3.49 -11.19 -33.40
N ASP A 653 -3.41 -11.82 -34.58
CA ASP A 653 -4.36 -12.83 -35.05
C ASP A 653 -3.77 -14.21 -34.77
N LEU A 654 -4.59 -15.12 -34.26
CA LEU A 654 -4.21 -16.47 -33.85
C LEU A 654 -4.91 -17.47 -34.78
N GLU A 655 -4.09 -18.26 -35.49
CA GLU A 655 -4.55 -19.30 -36.43
C GLU A 655 -5.52 -18.77 -37.51
N GLU A 656 -5.40 -17.48 -37.84
CA GLU A 656 -6.23 -16.73 -38.80
C GLU A 656 -7.76 -16.82 -38.55
N CYS A 657 -8.17 -17.15 -37.32
CA CYS A 657 -9.57 -17.32 -36.95
C CYS A 657 -9.98 -16.55 -35.68
N CYS A 658 -9.03 -16.04 -34.91
CA CYS A 658 -9.28 -15.44 -33.61
C CYS A 658 -8.31 -14.29 -33.29
N TYR A 659 -8.84 -13.11 -32.97
CA TYR A 659 -8.04 -12.00 -32.46
C TYR A 659 -7.73 -12.16 -30.97
N PHE A 660 -6.54 -11.73 -30.57
CA PHE A 660 -6.17 -11.55 -29.16
C PHE A 660 -6.15 -10.05 -28.82
N LEU A 661 -6.99 -9.64 -27.86
CA LEU A 661 -7.02 -8.27 -27.34
C LEU A 661 -6.45 -8.24 -25.92
N LYS A 662 -5.49 -7.34 -25.67
CA LYS A 662 -4.90 -7.15 -24.34
C LYS A 662 -5.91 -6.57 -23.37
N LEU A 663 -5.83 -6.98 -22.10
CA LEU A 663 -6.55 -6.30 -21.03
C LEU A 663 -6.04 -4.86 -20.82
N PRO A 664 -6.92 -3.89 -20.52
CA PRO A 664 -6.53 -2.51 -20.29
C PRO A 664 -5.74 -2.35 -18.99
N HIS A 665 -4.56 -1.73 -19.07
CA HIS A 665 -3.68 -1.48 -17.92
C HIS A 665 -3.83 -0.04 -17.41
N LYS A 666 -3.82 0.16 -16.09
CA LYS A 666 -3.99 1.48 -15.45
C LYS A 666 -2.94 2.52 -15.90
N ASP A 667 -1.71 2.07 -16.10
CA ASP A 667 -0.57 2.92 -16.49
C ASP A 667 -0.47 3.13 -18.01
N GLY A 668 -1.50 2.73 -18.78
CA GLY A 668 -1.60 2.96 -20.22
C GLY A 668 -1.36 1.73 -21.11
N PRO A 669 -1.59 1.86 -22.43
CA PRO A 669 -1.73 0.73 -23.37
C PRO A 669 -0.43 -0.04 -23.67
N SER A 670 0.73 0.60 -23.45
CA SER A 670 2.06 0.00 -23.58
C SER A 670 2.32 -1.09 -22.54
N HIS A 671 1.76 -0.94 -21.33
CA HIS A 671 1.93 -1.89 -20.25
C HIS A 671 1.14 -3.19 -20.47
N ARG A 672 1.47 -4.23 -19.70
CA ARG A 672 0.86 -5.57 -19.80
C ARG A 672 0.27 -5.99 -18.47
N VAL A 673 -0.90 -6.63 -18.50
CA VAL A 673 -1.53 -7.18 -17.30
C VAL A 673 -0.85 -8.49 -16.94
N GLY A 674 -0.31 -8.59 -15.72
CA GLY A 674 0.36 -9.78 -15.21
C GLY A 674 -0.58 -10.75 -14.47
N ASN A 675 -1.60 -10.23 -13.78
CA ASN A 675 -2.62 -11.02 -13.09
C ASN A 675 -3.99 -10.29 -13.16
N PRO A 676 -5.05 -10.90 -13.73
CA PRO A 676 -6.40 -10.32 -13.79
C PRO A 676 -7.15 -10.36 -12.45
N LEU A 677 -6.62 -11.06 -11.44
CA LEU A 677 -7.09 -11.02 -10.04
C LEU A 677 -6.36 -9.97 -9.19
N SER A 678 -5.57 -9.07 -9.81
CA SER A 678 -4.89 -7.98 -9.08
C SER A 678 -5.88 -6.88 -8.65
N LYS A 679 -5.44 -6.04 -7.70
CA LYS A 679 -6.23 -4.94 -7.12
C LYS A 679 -6.94 -4.07 -8.19
N ASP A 680 -6.27 -3.82 -9.30
CA ASP A 680 -6.74 -2.91 -10.34
C ASP A 680 -7.96 -3.45 -11.12
N PHE A 681 -8.19 -4.77 -11.08
CA PHE A 681 -9.26 -5.46 -11.80
C PHE A 681 -10.41 -5.94 -10.89
N LEU A 682 -10.28 -5.86 -9.56
CA LEU A 682 -11.31 -6.31 -8.63
C LEU A 682 -12.66 -5.60 -8.84
N ASN A 683 -12.63 -4.30 -9.15
CA ASN A 683 -13.85 -3.53 -9.43
C ASN A 683 -14.52 -3.96 -10.75
N LYS A 684 -13.78 -4.56 -11.69
CA LYS A 684 -14.31 -5.05 -12.97
C LYS A 684 -15.19 -6.28 -12.80
N PHE A 685 -15.05 -7.01 -11.69
CA PHE A 685 -16.02 -8.03 -11.29
C PHE A 685 -17.36 -7.43 -10.87
N SER A 686 -17.37 -6.39 -10.03
CA SER A 686 -18.63 -5.71 -9.66
C SER A 686 -19.30 -4.97 -10.82
N GLU A 687 -18.56 -4.64 -11.88
CA GLU A 687 -19.10 -4.07 -13.12
C GLU A 687 -19.62 -5.14 -14.11
N ASN A 688 -19.52 -6.44 -13.77
CA ASN A 688 -19.76 -7.60 -14.66
C ASN A 688 -18.91 -7.60 -15.95
N VAL A 689 -17.80 -6.84 -15.96
CA VAL A 689 -16.85 -6.78 -17.09
C VAL A 689 -15.88 -7.96 -17.03
N LEU A 690 -15.50 -8.39 -15.83
CA LEU A 690 -14.71 -9.60 -15.60
C LEU A 690 -15.60 -10.58 -14.81
N ALA A 691 -15.80 -11.79 -15.31
CA ALA A 691 -16.69 -12.80 -14.71
C ALA A 691 -16.01 -14.17 -14.67
N GLY A 692 -16.54 -15.13 -13.91
CA GLY A 692 -16.00 -16.49 -13.80
C GLY A 692 -17.09 -17.57 -13.74
N ASP A 693 -16.71 -18.83 -13.95
CA ASP A 693 -17.66 -19.94 -14.10
C ASP A 693 -18.19 -20.45 -12.74
N GLY A 694 -19.30 -19.84 -12.32
CA GLY A 694 -20.13 -20.27 -11.20
C GLY A 694 -19.62 -19.89 -9.81
N LYS A 695 -20.36 -20.32 -8.79
CA LYS A 695 -20.23 -19.88 -7.37
C LYS A 695 -18.81 -19.99 -6.79
N THR A 696 -18.02 -20.98 -7.23
CA THR A 696 -16.62 -21.12 -6.80
C THR A 696 -15.77 -19.93 -7.25
N ALA A 697 -15.93 -19.48 -8.49
CA ALA A 697 -15.18 -18.36 -9.03
C ALA A 697 -15.61 -17.04 -8.38
N GLU A 698 -16.91 -16.82 -8.23
CA GLU A 698 -17.48 -15.69 -7.48
C GLU A 698 -16.88 -15.61 -6.06
N ARG A 699 -16.83 -16.72 -5.33
CA ARG A 699 -16.29 -16.77 -3.97
C ARG A 699 -14.78 -16.54 -3.92
N VAL A 700 -13.98 -17.18 -4.77
CA VAL A 700 -12.52 -16.97 -4.80
C VAL A 700 -12.17 -15.52 -5.16
N VAL A 701 -12.97 -14.89 -6.03
CA VAL A 701 -12.84 -13.47 -6.39
C VAL A 701 -13.23 -12.54 -5.23
N GLU A 702 -14.34 -12.85 -4.54
CA GLU A 702 -14.74 -12.11 -3.33
C GLU A 702 -13.65 -12.16 -2.26
N ILE A 703 -13.09 -13.35 -2.01
CA ILE A 703 -11.96 -13.54 -1.10
C ILE A 703 -10.75 -12.73 -1.57
N ALA A 704 -10.35 -12.83 -2.84
CA ALA A 704 -9.24 -12.06 -3.40
C ALA A 704 -9.44 -10.54 -3.20
N ARG A 705 -10.69 -10.06 -3.28
CA ARG A 705 -11.05 -8.67 -2.98
C ARG A 705 -10.88 -8.33 -1.49
N MET A 706 -11.40 -9.17 -0.59
CA MET A 706 -11.24 -8.98 0.87
C MET A 706 -9.78 -8.94 1.29
N LEU A 707 -8.97 -9.89 0.79
CA LEU A 707 -7.54 -9.99 1.11
C LEU A 707 -6.67 -8.91 0.46
N SER A 708 -7.18 -8.22 -0.58
CA SER A 708 -6.40 -7.25 -1.34
C SER A 708 -5.88 -6.09 -0.52
N TYR A 709 -6.60 -5.64 0.52
CA TYR A 709 -6.11 -4.57 1.38
C TYR A 709 -4.96 -5.08 2.26
N TRP A 710 -5.17 -6.20 2.98
CA TRP A 710 -4.18 -6.75 3.89
C TRP A 710 -2.90 -7.12 3.14
N ARG A 711 -3.00 -7.89 2.04
CA ARG A 711 -1.84 -8.30 1.22
C ARG A 711 -0.96 -7.13 0.73
N ASN A 712 -1.53 -5.94 0.53
CA ASN A 712 -0.79 -4.77 0.06
C ASN A 712 -0.26 -3.85 1.18
N ASN A 713 -0.69 -4.05 2.43
CA ASN A 713 -0.38 -3.18 3.56
C ASN A 713 0.19 -3.90 4.79
N ARG A 714 0.05 -5.24 4.89
CA ARG A 714 0.46 -6.07 6.03
C ARG A 714 1.86 -5.71 6.49
N ASP A 715 2.86 -5.84 5.63
CA ASP A 715 4.26 -5.60 5.96
C ASP A 715 4.54 -4.16 6.42
N ARG A 716 3.77 -3.18 5.92
CA ARG A 716 3.86 -1.78 6.39
C ARG A 716 3.21 -1.59 7.77
N ILE A 717 2.13 -2.31 8.06
CA ILE A 717 1.39 -2.25 9.32
C ILE A 717 2.14 -3.02 10.42
N THR A 718 2.62 -4.23 10.12
CA THR A 718 3.38 -5.08 11.06
C THR A 718 4.78 -4.54 11.32
N GLY A 719 5.41 -3.90 10.33
CA GLY A 719 6.72 -3.26 10.45
C GLY A 719 6.74 -1.90 11.18
N GLN A 720 5.62 -1.45 11.75
CA GLN A 720 5.58 -0.20 12.53
C GLN A 720 6.37 -0.33 13.84
N LEU A 721 7.24 0.63 14.13
CA LEU A 721 7.95 0.71 15.41
C LEU A 721 6.99 1.18 16.51
N VAL A 722 6.72 0.29 17.48
CA VAL A 722 5.91 0.57 18.67
C VAL A 722 6.84 0.73 19.88
N GLY A 723 6.81 1.92 20.49
CA GLY A 723 7.46 2.17 21.78
C GLY A 723 6.47 1.98 22.92
N TRP A 724 6.72 1.02 23.81
CA TRP A 724 5.85 0.75 24.96
C TRP A 724 6.20 1.62 26.17
N LEU A 725 5.18 2.13 26.85
CA LEU A 725 5.34 3.00 28.02
C LEU A 725 5.40 2.16 29.29
N GLY A 726 6.50 2.31 30.05
CA GLY A 726 6.60 1.74 31.39
C GLY A 726 5.55 2.35 32.34
N LYS A 727 5.07 1.58 33.32
CA LYS A 727 4.04 2.04 34.28
C LYS A 727 4.42 3.33 35.01
N GLU A 728 5.71 3.56 35.24
CA GLU A 728 6.21 4.79 35.87
C GLU A 728 6.09 6.06 35.01
N SER A 729 5.95 5.92 33.69
CA SER A 729 5.72 7.03 32.76
C SER A 729 4.23 7.38 32.60
N LEU A 730 3.32 6.54 33.10
CA LEU A 730 1.88 6.74 32.93
C LEU A 730 1.28 7.68 34.01
N PRO A 731 0.22 8.45 33.67
CA PRO A 731 -0.66 9.11 34.65
C PRO A 731 -1.20 8.10 35.66
N ARG A 732 -1.45 8.54 36.90
CA ARG A 732 -1.84 7.65 38.01
C ARG A 732 -3.08 6.82 37.66
N GLU A 733 -4.02 7.45 36.97
CA GLU A 733 -5.30 6.89 36.52
C GLU A 733 -5.10 5.67 35.61
N LEU A 734 -4.04 5.64 34.80
CA LEU A 734 -3.74 4.57 33.84
C LEU A 734 -2.79 3.49 34.39
N ARG A 735 -2.21 3.68 35.58
CA ARG A 735 -1.29 2.69 36.21
C ARG A 735 -2.00 1.46 36.76
N GLU A 736 -3.26 1.66 37.15
CA GLU A 736 -4.13 0.65 37.77
C GLU A 736 -4.87 -0.21 36.73
N GLU A 737 -4.80 0.15 35.44
CA GLU A 737 -5.34 -0.67 34.35
C GLU A 737 -4.43 -1.87 34.03
N GLU A 738 -5.04 -2.99 33.62
CA GLU A 738 -4.32 -4.17 33.11
C GLU A 738 -3.83 -4.00 31.67
N MET A 739 -4.30 -2.97 30.95
CA MET A 739 -3.87 -2.70 29.58
C MET A 739 -2.48 -2.06 29.55
N GLU A 740 -1.67 -2.52 28.60
CA GLU A 740 -0.38 -1.89 28.27
C GLU A 740 -0.61 -0.74 27.29
N PHE A 741 0.13 0.35 27.46
CA PHE A 741 0.03 1.54 26.60
C PHE A 741 1.35 1.79 25.88
N GLY A 742 1.27 2.30 24.66
CA GLY A 742 2.42 2.62 23.82
C GLY A 742 2.07 3.68 22.79
N ALA A 743 3.01 3.97 21.90
CA ALA A 743 2.73 4.78 20.73
C ALA A 743 3.52 4.30 19.51
N ILE A 744 3.02 4.67 18.34
CA ILE A 744 3.75 4.65 17.08
C ILE A 744 4.08 6.10 16.73
N ILE A 745 5.33 6.35 16.37
CA ILE A 745 5.79 7.64 15.84
C ILE A 745 5.86 7.50 14.31
N PRO A 746 4.84 7.95 13.55
CA PRO A 746 4.79 7.76 12.12
C PRO A 746 5.90 8.56 11.42
N GLN A 747 6.52 7.94 10.41
CA GLN A 747 7.65 8.51 9.66
C GLN A 747 7.15 9.51 8.60
N VAL A 748 6.54 10.60 9.08
CA VAL A 748 5.90 11.62 8.24
C VAL A 748 6.95 12.48 7.54
N VAL A 749 7.02 12.38 6.22
CA VAL A 749 7.73 13.35 5.38
C VAL A 749 6.86 14.59 5.24
N VAL A 750 7.16 15.60 6.06
CA VAL A 750 6.37 16.84 6.23
C VAL A 750 6.01 17.52 4.92
N CYS A 751 6.94 17.58 3.95
CA CYS A 751 6.66 18.05 2.60
C CYS A 751 7.12 17.02 1.55
N GLY A 752 6.48 15.86 1.52
CA GLY A 752 6.84 14.76 0.61
C GLY A 752 6.43 14.96 -0.86
N THR A 753 5.47 15.86 -1.15
CA THR A 753 4.98 16.13 -2.51
C THR A 753 5.35 17.53 -3.00
N LEU A 754 5.35 17.76 -4.32
CA LEU A 754 5.37 19.10 -4.92
C LEU A 754 4.22 20.01 -4.43
N THR A 755 3.07 19.42 -4.11
CA THR A 755 1.95 20.13 -3.49
C THR A 755 2.19 20.50 -2.02
N ARG A 756 3.37 20.18 -1.47
CA ARG A 756 3.78 20.35 -0.05
C ARG A 756 2.84 19.66 0.95
N ARG A 757 2.07 18.67 0.49
CA ARG A 757 1.35 17.73 1.35
C ARG A 757 2.36 16.77 1.95
N ALA A 758 2.17 16.48 3.24
CA ALA A 758 2.88 15.45 3.95
C ALA A 758 2.57 14.05 3.38
N MET A 759 3.48 13.10 3.58
CA MET A 759 3.31 11.70 3.18
C MET A 759 3.83 10.76 4.26
N GLU A 760 3.12 9.66 4.50
CA GLU A 760 3.61 8.49 5.24
C GLU A 760 2.90 7.25 4.64
N PRO A 761 3.62 6.22 4.13
CA PRO A 761 3.04 5.16 3.29
C PRO A 761 1.95 4.26 3.90
N THR A 762 1.65 4.38 5.19
CA THR A 762 0.78 3.50 5.97
C THR A 762 -0.47 4.24 6.44
N TRP A 763 -0.31 5.51 6.83
CA TRP A 763 -1.30 6.33 7.51
C TRP A 763 -1.79 7.54 6.69
N MET A 764 -1.11 7.91 5.58
CA MET A 764 -1.39 9.11 4.77
C MET A 764 -1.26 8.92 3.24
#